data_AF-A0A7W9SHL9-F1
#
_entry.id   AF-A0A7W9SHL9-F1
#
_cell.length_a   1.000
_cell.length_b   1.000
_cell.length_c   1.000
_cell.angle_alpha   90.00
_cell.angle_beta   90.00
_cell.angle_gamma   90.00
#
_symmetry.space_group_name_H-M   'P 1'
#
loop_
_entity.id
_entity.type
_entity.pdbx_description
1 polymer ?
#
loop_
_entity_poly.entity_id
_entity_poly.type
_entity_poly.pdbx_seq_one_letter_code
_entity_poly.pdbx_strand_id
1 'polypeptide(L)'
;MDSRYQSYLEANVQGFGKAISLSGSSAEGKNSLIEPLVLRQEVFEYSELSVPINTLEEGLNIKELLDYYHKKNPLQICKNLLDSGNNVIDITDSAINMAKSLKEYCDEAKKYVESLTKYKEARKAYDNAYQALEEARSRKDNGEEISLDSYISEVDSKARAFGTATDDLKERLSSLKEKERDFLKSREKYAKGLDELLSNTQEYYKNKYKNKYGKDTIEDPFFATYNVMNNQAQKFIDNQQKEIYNDGQEDDEKLEAQAKKLESYSAEADDKIEGYIVLSEAESIDKITAALYGEMENTIKGSDSTIDLVRSLKDLLYQIIGTKVLYDGSLDSNLDPSELINQSGVLDLGTAEITDSVVNLLSSIWQFLMAAADGDFFATLTALGTFLKSLVTFFKGIFDWASSRLQNLGRLLSGGESLGKNFLLYGYGVYNMPNRTNYSDGSSLTGYEYSNIFEMAGGTYNIGFLDGDFWHYPKMDNVEGRDKLYKGAELEYLLTGSNSEKGAQVGTFFNGFLLRLVSNLPAIASSDWITETSVTGPFVVVVFVILLLLESFIDMILLVNKQSVSLIKMKAYMSTEGISNFIEDFSKCRGLNDETAKQIKKGTQDTADKIAAEAKNKINSTFGGTTESSEESDNNDSKTENAESKATKDTTKPDNDNSNSENNASKATKDSTKPQNDNSNSGNTVPQEPKETTATEAMGLKDEKGLMKLDYGEHCLILMLLGTNQDQYLMRLQNLVQLEAKEKYKEKTDYHLSKAYTGITATTEYQLNEFVPITKSTGGFKLDCTKTLGY
;
A
#
# COMPACT_ATOMS: atom_id res chain seq x y z
N MET A 1 -48.63 26.65 11.38
CA MET A 1 -49.56 26.87 10.25
C MET A 1 -49.09 28.09 9.50
N ASP A 2 -48.87 27.97 8.19
CA ASP A 2 -48.35 29.08 7.39
C ASP A 2 -49.53 29.97 6.96
N SER A 3 -49.61 31.17 7.56
CA SER A 3 -50.65 32.17 7.32
C SER A 3 -50.75 32.60 5.85
N ARG A 4 -49.72 32.33 5.04
CA ARG A 4 -49.67 32.66 3.61
C ARG A 4 -50.71 31.87 2.80
N TYR A 5 -50.86 30.56 3.02
CA TYR A 5 -51.84 29.76 2.27
C TYR A 5 -53.28 30.11 2.64
N GLN A 6 -53.52 30.41 3.92
CA GLN A 6 -54.80 30.94 4.40
C GLN A 6 -55.15 32.26 3.70
N SER A 7 -54.18 33.17 3.58
CA SER A 7 -54.39 34.49 2.97
C SER A 7 -54.71 34.45 1.48
N TYR A 8 -54.10 33.54 0.71
CA TYR A 8 -54.43 33.35 -0.71
C TYR A 8 -55.83 32.76 -0.91
N LEU A 9 -56.23 31.83 -0.04
CA LEU A 9 -57.56 31.24 -0.05
C LEU A 9 -58.64 32.29 0.29
N GLU A 10 -58.40 33.10 1.34
CA GLU A 10 -59.29 34.19 1.75
C GLU A 10 -59.43 35.28 0.67
N ALA A 11 -58.32 35.65 0.00
CA ALA A 11 -58.34 36.61 -1.11
C ALA A 11 -59.16 36.13 -2.31
N ASN A 12 -59.07 34.84 -2.66
CA ASN A 12 -59.86 34.25 -3.74
C ASN A 12 -61.35 34.17 -3.38
N VAL A 13 -61.70 33.96 -2.11
CA VAL A 13 -63.10 33.93 -1.65
C VAL A 13 -63.74 35.33 -1.67
N GLN A 14 -62.99 36.40 -1.43
CA GLN A 14 -63.51 37.77 -1.57
C GLN A 14 -64.02 38.07 -2.99
N GLY A 15 -63.48 37.42 -4.03
CA GLY A 15 -63.94 37.54 -5.41
C GLY A 15 -65.36 37.01 -5.67
N PHE A 16 -65.91 36.17 -4.78
CA PHE A 16 -67.25 35.58 -4.91
C PHE A 16 -68.36 36.38 -4.19
N GLY A 17 -68.03 37.49 -3.52
CA GLY A 17 -68.99 38.36 -2.84
C GLY A 17 -69.76 37.67 -1.69
N LYS A 18 -70.97 38.16 -1.36
CA LYS A 18 -71.79 37.65 -0.23
C LYS A 18 -72.46 36.28 -0.46
N ALA A 19 -72.30 35.69 -1.64
CA ALA A 19 -72.99 34.45 -2.03
C ALA A 19 -72.43 33.19 -1.34
N ILE A 20 -71.18 33.25 -0.87
CA ILE A 20 -70.47 32.15 -0.22
C ILE A 20 -69.80 32.70 1.04
N SER A 21 -69.91 31.99 2.15
CA SER A 21 -69.12 32.24 3.36
C SER A 21 -68.27 31.03 3.71
N LEU A 22 -67.02 31.26 4.08
CA LEU A 22 -66.12 30.24 4.62
C LEU A 22 -66.57 29.86 6.04
N SER A 23 -66.91 28.60 6.27
CA SER A 23 -67.22 28.08 7.62
C SER A 23 -66.00 27.45 8.31
N GLY A 24 -65.01 27.02 7.52
CA GLY A 24 -63.73 26.52 7.99
C GLY A 24 -62.77 26.28 6.82
N SER A 25 -61.48 26.53 7.04
CA SER A 25 -60.43 26.16 6.10
C SER A 25 -59.24 25.60 6.86
N SER A 26 -58.66 24.53 6.33
CA SER A 26 -57.39 23.98 6.79
C SER A 26 -56.52 23.65 5.59
N ALA A 27 -55.27 24.08 5.65
CA ALA A 27 -54.23 23.64 4.73
C ALA A 27 -53.20 22.85 5.56
N GLU A 28 -52.97 21.61 5.17
CA GLU A 28 -52.01 20.72 5.81
C GLU A 28 -50.96 20.26 4.79
N GLY A 29 -49.69 20.37 5.17
CA GLY A 29 -48.60 19.82 4.39
C GLY A 29 -48.63 18.30 4.44
N LYS A 30 -48.50 17.65 3.29
CA LYS A 30 -48.50 16.20 3.15
C LYS A 30 -47.08 15.72 2.87
N ASN A 31 -46.65 14.68 3.60
CA ASN A 31 -45.34 14.03 3.47
C ASN A 31 -44.17 15.03 3.65
N SER A 32 -43.69 15.17 4.88
CA SER A 32 -42.61 16.11 5.18
C SER A 32 -41.26 15.63 4.64
N LEU A 33 -40.45 16.54 4.10
CA LEU A 33 -39.09 16.23 3.63
C LEU A 33 -38.12 15.84 4.77
N ILE A 34 -38.51 16.06 6.03
CA ILE A 34 -37.77 15.53 7.19
C ILE A 34 -37.90 14.01 7.30
N GLU A 35 -38.92 13.40 6.68
CA GLU A 35 -39.06 11.95 6.64
C GLU A 35 -38.09 11.37 5.59
N PRO A 36 -37.12 10.52 5.97
CA PRO A 36 -36.08 10.05 5.05
C PRO A 36 -36.62 9.30 3.83
N LEU A 37 -37.73 8.56 3.99
CA LEU A 37 -38.37 7.83 2.89
C LEU A 37 -38.99 8.77 1.85
N VAL A 38 -39.56 9.89 2.30
CA VAL A 38 -40.15 10.91 1.43
C VAL A 38 -39.04 11.61 0.66
N LEU A 39 -37.98 12.07 1.35
CA LEU A 39 -36.84 12.70 0.68
C LEU A 39 -36.17 11.75 -0.31
N ARG A 40 -35.99 10.48 0.05
CA ARG A 40 -35.42 9.48 -0.85
C ARG A 40 -36.22 9.35 -2.14
N GLN A 41 -37.54 9.32 -2.05
CA GLN A 41 -38.41 9.19 -3.20
C GLN A 41 -38.29 10.41 -4.13
N GLU A 42 -38.29 11.62 -3.56
CA GLU A 42 -38.06 12.87 -4.31
C GLU A 42 -36.70 12.87 -5.01
N VAL A 43 -35.65 12.42 -4.32
CA VAL A 43 -34.32 12.30 -4.93
C VAL A 43 -34.33 11.30 -6.06
N PHE A 44 -35.01 10.16 -5.94
CA PHE A 44 -35.14 9.21 -7.05
C PHE A 44 -35.85 9.82 -8.26
N GLU A 45 -37.03 10.42 -8.05
CA GLU A 45 -37.83 11.01 -9.13
C GLU A 45 -37.07 12.13 -9.86
N TYR A 46 -36.37 12.98 -9.10
CA TYR A 46 -35.51 14.01 -9.66
C TYR A 46 -34.29 13.42 -10.39
N SER A 47 -33.68 12.38 -9.83
CA SER A 47 -32.51 11.73 -10.44
C SER A 47 -32.88 11.04 -11.77
N GLU A 48 -34.07 10.42 -11.86
CA GLU A 48 -34.59 9.80 -13.09
C GLU A 48 -34.81 10.80 -14.22
N LEU A 49 -35.22 12.03 -13.90
CA LEU A 49 -35.37 13.13 -14.87
C LEU A 49 -34.02 13.67 -15.35
N SER A 50 -32.97 13.51 -14.54
CA SER A 50 -31.67 14.15 -14.74
C SER A 50 -30.61 13.21 -15.34
N VAL A 51 -30.79 11.89 -15.25
CA VAL A 51 -29.83 10.90 -15.78
C VAL A 51 -30.55 9.72 -16.45
N PRO A 52 -30.23 9.35 -17.71
CA PRO A 52 -30.76 8.12 -18.28
C PRO A 52 -30.07 6.91 -17.62
N ILE A 53 -30.82 6.17 -16.81
CA ILE A 53 -30.37 4.99 -16.02
C ILE A 53 -29.52 4.01 -16.84
N ASN A 54 -29.91 3.73 -18.10
CA ASN A 54 -29.19 2.83 -19.00
C ASN A 54 -27.76 3.33 -19.29
N THR A 55 -27.51 4.65 -19.30
CA THR A 55 -26.18 5.25 -19.53
C THR A 55 -25.25 5.10 -18.33
N LEU A 56 -25.79 5.02 -17.10
CA LEU A 56 -25.00 4.79 -15.89
C LEU A 56 -24.64 3.32 -15.71
N GLU A 57 -25.58 2.40 -15.94
CA GLU A 57 -25.31 0.96 -15.88
C GLU A 57 -24.40 0.48 -17.02
N GLU A 58 -24.58 1.01 -18.24
CA GLU A 58 -23.71 0.72 -19.39
C GLU A 58 -22.39 1.51 -19.34
N GLY A 59 -22.39 2.75 -18.84
CA GLY A 59 -21.22 3.63 -18.78
C GLY A 59 -20.24 3.35 -17.63
N LEU A 60 -20.69 2.81 -16.50
CA LEU A 60 -19.80 2.37 -15.41
C LEU A 60 -19.53 0.86 -15.41
N ASN A 61 -20.18 0.10 -16.31
CA ASN A 61 -19.98 -1.34 -16.55
C ASN A 61 -19.67 -2.15 -15.26
N ILE A 62 -20.50 -1.93 -14.25
CA ILE A 62 -20.32 -2.43 -12.87
C ILE A 62 -20.28 -3.96 -12.84
N LYS A 63 -20.96 -4.60 -13.79
CA LYS A 63 -20.91 -6.05 -13.97
C LYS A 63 -19.52 -6.54 -14.33
N GLU A 64 -18.78 -5.82 -15.19
CA GLU A 64 -17.40 -6.15 -15.53
C GLU A 64 -16.44 -5.84 -14.37
N LEU A 65 -16.68 -4.76 -13.62
CA LEU A 65 -15.94 -4.46 -12.38
C LEU A 65 -16.15 -5.57 -11.32
N LEU A 66 -17.39 -6.00 -11.12
CA LEU A 66 -17.74 -7.10 -10.21
C LEU A 66 -17.17 -8.42 -10.69
N ASP A 67 -17.30 -8.72 -11.98
CA ASP A 67 -16.66 -9.89 -12.58
C ASP A 67 -15.15 -9.85 -12.41
N TYR A 68 -14.51 -8.68 -12.50
CA TYR A 68 -13.09 -8.51 -12.23
C TYR A 68 -12.77 -8.83 -10.78
N TYR A 69 -13.47 -8.24 -9.80
CA TYR A 69 -13.26 -8.55 -8.38
C TYR A 69 -13.58 -10.02 -8.03
N HIS A 70 -14.59 -10.63 -8.65
CA HIS A 70 -14.93 -12.04 -8.44
C HIS A 70 -13.95 -13.01 -9.13
N LYS A 71 -13.52 -12.73 -10.37
CA LYS A 71 -12.72 -13.65 -11.20
C LYS A 71 -11.22 -13.46 -11.05
N LYS A 72 -10.74 -12.22 -10.85
CA LYS A 72 -9.31 -11.89 -10.68
C LYS A 72 -8.94 -11.73 -9.21
N ASN A 73 -9.91 -11.38 -8.36
CA ASN A 73 -9.78 -11.25 -6.91
C ASN A 73 -8.49 -10.53 -6.49
N PRO A 74 -8.35 -9.22 -6.74
CA PRO A 74 -7.18 -8.45 -6.29
C PRO A 74 -6.98 -8.54 -4.76
N LEU A 75 -8.05 -8.76 -3.98
CA LEU A 75 -7.93 -9.03 -2.54
C LEU A 75 -7.25 -10.37 -2.23
N GLN A 76 -7.25 -11.30 -3.17
CA GLN A 76 -6.46 -12.51 -3.05
C GLN A 76 -4.96 -12.18 -3.02
N ILE A 77 -4.49 -11.12 -3.68
CA ILE A 77 -3.08 -10.68 -3.59
C ILE A 77 -2.79 -10.26 -2.15
N CYS A 78 -3.62 -9.39 -1.55
CA CYS A 78 -3.50 -9.01 -0.15
C CYS A 78 -3.57 -10.23 0.77
N LYS A 79 -4.56 -11.12 0.58
CA LYS A 79 -4.71 -12.34 1.39
C LYS A 79 -3.48 -13.25 1.29
N ASN A 80 -2.91 -13.44 0.10
CA ASN A 80 -1.68 -14.23 -0.04
C ASN A 80 -0.52 -13.56 0.69
N LEU A 81 -0.39 -12.24 0.61
CA LEU A 81 0.64 -11.50 1.34
C LEU A 81 0.46 -11.62 2.86
N LEU A 82 -0.78 -11.64 3.37
CA LEU A 82 -1.04 -11.93 4.79
C LEU A 82 -0.67 -13.37 5.16
N ASP A 83 -1.18 -14.34 4.40
CA ASP A 83 -1.02 -15.77 4.69
C ASP A 83 0.47 -16.17 4.58
N SER A 84 1.16 -15.75 3.51
CA SER A 84 2.61 -15.92 3.36
C SER A 84 3.39 -15.11 4.39
N GLY A 85 2.99 -13.87 4.67
CA GLY A 85 3.69 -12.99 5.61
C GLY A 85 3.75 -13.55 7.02
N ASN A 86 2.66 -14.15 7.52
CA ASN A 86 2.66 -14.80 8.85
C ASN A 86 3.65 -15.97 8.91
N ASN A 87 3.66 -16.85 7.90
CA ASN A 87 4.61 -17.97 7.85
C ASN A 87 6.06 -17.48 7.75
N VAL A 88 6.30 -16.43 6.95
CA VAL A 88 7.62 -15.81 6.78
C VAL A 88 8.10 -15.15 8.08
N ILE A 89 7.21 -14.55 8.87
CA ILE A 89 7.54 -13.99 10.19
C ILE A 89 8.05 -15.07 11.15
N ASP A 90 7.38 -16.22 11.24
CA ASP A 90 7.78 -17.31 12.15
C ASP A 90 9.17 -17.86 11.81
N ILE A 91 9.47 -17.96 10.51
CA ILE A 91 10.79 -18.38 10.02
C ILE A 91 11.83 -17.31 10.28
N THR A 92 11.47 -16.03 10.12
CA THR A 92 12.34 -14.91 10.46
C THR A 92 12.67 -14.90 11.94
N ASP A 93 11.69 -15.11 12.82
CA ASP A 93 11.90 -15.19 14.27
C ASP A 93 12.78 -16.40 14.62
N SER A 94 12.65 -17.53 13.89
CA SER A 94 13.56 -18.67 14.02
C SER A 94 14.98 -18.35 13.52
N ALA A 95 15.13 -17.62 12.42
CA ALA A 95 16.41 -17.16 11.89
C ALA A 95 17.09 -16.17 12.84
N ILE A 96 16.34 -15.24 13.44
CA ILE A 96 16.80 -14.30 14.47
C ILE A 96 17.37 -15.08 15.67
N ASN A 97 16.67 -16.11 16.12
CA ASN A 97 17.15 -16.97 17.21
C ASN A 97 18.44 -17.72 16.84
N MET A 98 18.52 -18.27 15.63
CA MET A 98 19.75 -18.90 15.12
C MET A 98 20.91 -17.90 15.07
N ALA A 99 20.68 -16.70 14.53
CA ALA A 99 21.67 -15.63 14.45
C ALA A 99 22.15 -15.17 15.82
N LYS A 100 21.24 -15.07 16.79
CA LYS A 100 21.56 -14.77 18.18
C LYS A 100 22.46 -15.83 18.79
N SER A 101 22.08 -17.10 18.69
CA SER A 101 22.88 -18.22 19.21
C SER A 101 24.24 -18.32 18.53
N LEU A 102 24.32 -18.06 17.22
CA LEU A 102 25.61 -18.01 16.51
C LEU A 102 26.48 -16.85 17.03
N LYS A 103 25.92 -15.66 17.23
CA LYS A 103 26.65 -14.52 17.81
C LYS A 103 27.20 -14.85 19.19
N GLU A 104 26.38 -15.43 20.06
CA GLU A 104 26.80 -15.87 21.39
C GLU A 104 27.91 -16.94 21.31
N TYR A 105 27.85 -17.84 20.33
CA TYR A 105 28.90 -18.83 20.08
C TYR A 105 30.21 -18.18 19.61
N CYS A 106 30.15 -17.23 18.67
CA CYS A 106 31.32 -16.46 18.23
C CYS A 106 31.96 -15.67 19.37
N ASP A 107 31.15 -15.03 20.22
CA ASP A 107 31.63 -14.24 21.36
C ASP A 107 32.28 -15.12 22.43
N GLU A 108 31.75 -16.32 22.69
CA GLU A 108 32.39 -17.26 23.62
C GLU A 108 33.63 -17.92 23.00
N ALA A 109 33.65 -18.16 21.68
CA ALA A 109 34.82 -18.66 20.96
C ALA A 109 36.03 -17.73 21.12
N LYS A 110 35.82 -16.42 21.03
CA LYS A 110 36.88 -15.42 21.28
C LYS A 110 37.44 -15.54 22.71
N LYS A 111 36.58 -15.61 23.72
CA LYS A 111 37.00 -15.74 25.12
C LYS A 111 37.74 -17.05 25.38
N TYR A 112 37.31 -18.14 24.75
CA TYR A 112 38.00 -19.42 24.82
C TYR A 112 39.43 -19.32 24.25
N VAL A 113 39.61 -18.70 23.09
CA VAL A 113 40.93 -18.48 22.47
C VAL A 113 41.84 -17.61 23.36
N GLU A 114 41.29 -16.58 24.01
CA GLU A 114 42.02 -15.77 25.00
C GLU A 114 42.50 -16.61 26.20
N SER A 115 41.61 -17.44 26.77
CA SER A 115 41.97 -18.35 27.87
C SER A 115 42.98 -19.41 27.45
N LEU A 116 42.88 -19.94 26.23
CA LEU A 116 43.83 -20.89 25.67
C LEU A 116 45.22 -20.27 25.54
N THR A 117 45.29 -19.00 25.16
CA THR A 117 46.55 -18.25 25.09
C THR A 117 47.20 -18.13 26.46
N LYS A 118 46.43 -17.72 27.48
CA LYS A 118 46.91 -17.64 28.88
C LYS A 118 47.38 -19.00 29.40
N TYR A 119 46.65 -20.07 29.09
CA TYR A 119 47.03 -21.43 29.41
C TYR A 119 48.38 -21.80 28.78
N LYS A 120 48.56 -21.55 27.48
CA LYS A 120 49.83 -21.81 26.75
C LYS A 120 51.00 -21.02 27.35
N GLU A 121 50.78 -19.76 27.70
CA GLU A 121 51.80 -18.91 28.34
C GLU A 121 52.16 -19.41 29.74
N ALA A 122 51.17 -19.75 30.57
CA ALA A 122 51.39 -20.26 31.92
C ALA A 122 52.10 -21.61 31.91
N ARG A 123 51.71 -22.50 30.98
CA ARG A 123 52.40 -23.78 30.73
C ARG A 123 53.87 -23.55 30.39
N LYS A 124 54.15 -22.67 29.42
CA LYS A 124 55.52 -22.35 29.00
C LYS A 124 56.35 -21.77 30.15
N ALA A 125 55.75 -20.91 30.98
CA ALA A 125 56.43 -20.36 32.15
C ALA A 125 56.77 -21.44 33.19
N TYR A 126 55.86 -22.39 33.41
CA TYR A 126 56.11 -23.57 34.25
C TYR A 126 57.21 -24.47 33.67
N ASP A 127 57.13 -24.81 32.38
CA ASP A 127 58.13 -25.64 31.69
C ASP A 127 59.54 -25.03 31.80
N ASN A 128 59.66 -23.71 31.58
CA ASN A 128 60.93 -22.98 31.71
C ASN A 128 61.45 -23.00 33.16
N ALA A 129 60.58 -22.78 34.16
CA ALA A 129 60.98 -22.82 35.56
C ALA A 129 61.44 -24.23 35.97
N TYR A 130 60.74 -25.27 35.50
CA TYR A 130 61.09 -26.66 35.77
C TYR A 130 62.43 -27.04 35.14
N GLN A 131 62.69 -26.60 33.90
CA GLN A 131 63.97 -26.80 33.24
C GLN A 131 65.12 -26.13 34.01
N ALA A 132 64.92 -24.91 34.51
CA ALA A 132 65.91 -24.23 35.35
C ALA A 132 66.19 -24.97 36.67
N LEU A 133 65.17 -25.60 37.28
CA LEU A 133 65.33 -26.45 38.45
C LEU A 133 66.16 -27.71 38.13
N GLU A 134 65.91 -28.37 37.01
CA GLU A 134 66.68 -29.55 36.57
C GLU A 134 68.16 -29.22 36.26
N GLU A 135 68.41 -28.07 35.65
CA GLU A 135 69.77 -27.56 35.45
C GLU A 135 70.47 -27.28 36.79
N ALA A 136 69.76 -26.70 37.77
CA ALA A 136 70.28 -26.47 39.10
C ALA A 136 70.55 -27.79 39.87
N ARG A 137 69.67 -28.80 39.75
CA ARG A 137 69.87 -30.15 40.29
C ARG A 137 71.15 -30.79 39.72
N SER A 138 71.31 -30.74 38.40
CA SER A 138 72.49 -31.27 37.70
C SER A 138 73.79 -30.59 38.15
N ARG A 139 73.78 -29.27 38.38
CA ARG A 139 74.95 -28.52 38.88
C ARG A 139 75.31 -28.90 40.31
N LYS A 140 74.30 -29.05 41.18
CA LYS A 140 74.47 -29.49 42.56
C LYS A 140 75.07 -30.90 42.64
N ASP A 141 74.59 -31.83 41.80
CA ASP A 141 75.11 -33.20 41.73
C ASP A 141 76.58 -33.26 41.25
N ASN A 142 77.01 -32.28 40.46
CA ASN A 142 78.41 -32.11 40.04
C ASN A 142 79.31 -31.43 41.10
N GLY A 143 78.80 -31.20 42.32
CA GLY A 143 79.58 -30.70 43.46
C GLY A 143 79.56 -29.18 43.65
N GLU A 144 78.70 -28.45 42.94
CA GLU A 144 78.56 -27.00 43.09
C GLU A 144 77.67 -26.65 44.31
N GLU A 145 78.11 -25.73 45.17
CA GLU A 145 77.38 -25.35 46.40
C GLU A 145 76.23 -24.38 46.07
N ILE A 146 75.07 -24.95 45.70
CA ILE A 146 73.86 -24.21 45.28
C ILE A 146 72.65 -24.65 46.12
N SER A 147 71.85 -23.70 46.62
CA SER A 147 70.54 -23.98 47.23
C SER A 147 69.45 -24.11 46.15
N LEU A 148 68.62 -25.15 46.28
CA LEU A 148 67.51 -25.42 45.36
C LEU A 148 66.20 -24.74 45.78
N ASP A 149 66.10 -24.23 47.01
CA ASP A 149 64.84 -23.76 47.62
C ASP A 149 64.17 -22.65 46.79
N SER A 150 64.97 -21.74 46.23
CA SER A 150 64.48 -20.65 45.37
C SER A 150 63.95 -21.17 44.02
N TYR A 151 64.55 -22.23 43.46
CA TYR A 151 64.10 -22.82 42.20
C TYR A 151 62.83 -23.65 42.41
N ILE A 152 62.77 -24.42 43.51
CA ILE A 152 61.57 -25.17 43.92
C ILE A 152 60.39 -24.20 44.13
N SER A 153 60.61 -23.11 44.88
CA SER A 153 59.56 -22.11 45.14
C SER A 153 59.06 -21.42 43.87
N GLU A 154 59.96 -21.13 42.92
CA GLU A 154 59.57 -20.55 41.62
C GLU A 154 58.75 -21.55 40.80
N VAL A 155 59.16 -22.81 40.72
CA VAL A 155 58.40 -23.88 40.04
C VAL A 155 57.02 -24.04 40.67
N ASP A 156 56.91 -24.12 41.99
CA ASP A 156 55.62 -24.23 42.70
C ASP A 156 54.73 -23.02 42.47
N SER A 157 55.31 -21.82 42.34
CA SER A 157 54.55 -20.62 41.99
C SER A 157 54.04 -20.67 40.56
N LYS A 158 54.84 -21.13 39.59
CA LYS A 158 54.40 -21.25 38.18
C LYS A 158 53.42 -22.41 38.00
N ALA A 159 53.57 -23.50 38.73
CA ALA A 159 52.64 -24.62 38.74
C ALA A 159 51.25 -24.19 39.21
N ARG A 160 51.16 -23.38 40.28
CA ARG A 160 49.89 -22.78 40.74
C ARG A 160 49.26 -21.87 39.68
N ALA A 161 50.05 -20.98 39.06
CA ALA A 161 49.55 -20.13 37.99
C ALA A 161 49.07 -20.94 36.77
N PHE A 162 49.76 -22.04 36.45
CA PHE A 162 49.35 -22.97 35.42
C PHE A 162 48.05 -23.72 35.77
N GLY A 163 47.89 -24.13 37.03
CA GLY A 163 46.65 -24.70 37.55
C GLY A 163 45.46 -23.75 37.39
N THR A 164 45.61 -22.49 37.83
CA THR A 164 44.56 -21.47 37.65
C THR A 164 44.20 -21.25 36.18
N ALA A 165 45.18 -21.17 35.30
CA ALA A 165 44.92 -21.03 33.86
C ALA A 165 44.24 -22.27 33.25
N THR A 166 44.46 -23.45 33.84
CA THR A 166 43.79 -24.72 33.45
C THR A 166 42.32 -24.70 33.85
N ASP A 167 41.99 -24.25 35.07
CA ASP A 167 40.60 -24.11 35.53
C ASP A 167 39.82 -23.09 34.69
N ASP A 168 40.42 -21.92 34.43
CA ASP A 168 39.83 -20.89 33.57
C ASP A 168 39.55 -21.40 32.15
N LEU A 169 40.48 -22.18 31.58
CA LEU A 169 40.31 -22.77 30.25
C LEU A 169 39.19 -23.81 30.23
N LYS A 170 39.10 -24.64 31.28
CA LYS A 170 38.05 -25.66 31.44
C LYS A 170 36.67 -25.01 31.47
N GLU A 171 36.48 -23.99 32.32
CA GLU A 171 35.19 -23.29 32.42
C GLU A 171 34.76 -22.70 31.07
N ARG A 172 35.69 -22.10 30.33
CA ARG A 172 35.43 -21.54 29.00
C ARG A 172 35.10 -22.62 27.97
N LEU A 173 35.77 -23.76 28.02
CA LEU A 173 35.49 -24.88 27.12
C LEU A 173 34.07 -25.42 27.33
N SER A 174 33.65 -25.61 28.59
CA SER A 174 32.30 -26.08 28.91
C SER A 174 31.24 -25.07 28.43
N SER A 175 31.48 -23.76 28.62
CA SER A 175 30.57 -22.70 28.15
C SER A 175 30.49 -22.64 26.62
N LEU A 176 31.63 -22.77 25.92
CA LEU A 176 31.68 -22.78 24.46
C LEU A 176 30.83 -23.92 23.87
N LYS A 177 30.94 -25.13 24.42
CA LYS A 177 30.15 -26.31 24.01
C LYS A 177 28.66 -26.14 24.29
N GLU A 178 28.30 -25.45 25.36
CA GLU A 178 26.90 -25.10 25.64
C GLU A 178 26.35 -24.19 24.53
N LYS A 179 27.07 -23.13 24.18
CA LYS A 179 26.67 -22.19 23.13
C LYS A 179 26.63 -22.82 21.73
N GLU A 180 27.56 -23.73 21.44
CA GLU A 180 27.51 -24.52 20.21
C GLU A 180 26.23 -25.37 20.13
N ARG A 181 25.88 -26.10 21.21
CA ARG A 181 24.64 -26.90 21.25
C ARG A 181 23.39 -26.04 21.08
N ASP A 182 23.38 -24.82 21.64
CA ASP A 182 22.28 -23.88 21.45
C ASP A 182 22.17 -23.39 20.00
N PHE A 183 23.30 -23.12 19.33
CA PHE A 183 23.35 -22.82 17.90
C PHE A 183 22.83 -23.99 17.05
N LEU A 184 23.28 -25.22 17.30
CA LEU A 184 22.82 -26.39 16.55
C LEU A 184 21.31 -26.63 16.70
N LYS A 185 20.78 -26.50 17.93
CA LYS A 185 19.35 -26.63 18.21
C LYS A 185 18.52 -25.54 17.55
N SER A 186 18.97 -24.29 17.60
CA SER A 186 18.25 -23.17 16.99
C SER A 186 18.24 -23.28 15.46
N ARG A 187 19.34 -23.71 14.84
CA ARG A 187 19.39 -24.02 13.41
C ARG A 187 18.48 -25.19 13.02
N GLU A 188 18.40 -26.25 13.82
CA GLU A 188 17.48 -27.37 13.54
C GLU A 188 16.01 -26.89 13.51
N LYS A 189 15.62 -26.02 14.45
CA LYS A 189 14.28 -25.40 14.45
C LYS A 189 14.06 -24.54 13.21
N TYR A 190 15.05 -23.71 12.86
CA TYR A 190 15.00 -22.88 11.66
C TYR A 190 14.85 -23.70 10.38
N ALA A 191 15.64 -24.78 10.22
CA ALA A 191 15.55 -25.69 9.08
C ALA A 191 14.17 -26.36 8.97
N LYS A 192 13.60 -26.80 10.10
CA LYS A 192 12.22 -27.35 10.13
C LYS A 192 11.18 -26.33 9.67
N GLY A 193 11.26 -25.09 10.17
CA GLY A 193 10.36 -24.01 9.74
C GLY A 193 10.49 -23.69 8.25
N LEU A 194 11.70 -23.79 7.70
CA LEU A 194 11.97 -23.59 6.28
C LEU A 194 11.40 -24.72 5.41
N ASP A 195 11.51 -25.97 5.85
CA ASP A 195 10.90 -27.13 5.19
C ASP A 195 9.37 -27.04 5.20
N GLU A 196 8.78 -26.58 6.31
CA GLU A 196 7.34 -26.32 6.43
C GLU A 196 6.88 -25.23 5.45
N LEU A 197 7.66 -24.15 5.29
CA LEU A 197 7.38 -23.10 4.30
C LEU A 197 7.39 -23.64 2.88
N LEU A 198 8.39 -24.45 2.53
CA LEU A 198 8.51 -25.07 1.21
C LEU A 198 7.33 -25.98 0.92
N SER A 199 6.92 -26.80 1.89
CA SER A 199 5.75 -27.66 1.76
C SER A 199 4.47 -26.84 1.53
N ASN A 200 4.26 -25.79 2.32
CA ASN A 200 3.10 -24.90 2.22
C ASN A 200 3.07 -24.13 0.88
N THR A 201 4.21 -23.61 0.43
CA THR A 201 4.32 -22.93 -0.87
C THR A 201 4.09 -23.91 -2.03
N GLN A 202 4.68 -25.11 -2.01
CA GLN A 202 4.46 -26.11 -3.05
C GLN A 202 2.99 -26.56 -3.15
N GLU A 203 2.28 -26.71 -2.02
CA GLU A 203 0.87 -27.05 -2.00
C GLU A 203 -0.01 -25.91 -2.54
N TYR A 204 0.30 -24.66 -2.16
CA TYR A 204 -0.35 -23.45 -2.68
C TYR A 204 -0.13 -23.27 -4.20
N TYR A 205 1.11 -23.44 -4.68
CA TYR A 205 1.45 -23.32 -6.09
C TYR A 205 0.89 -24.48 -6.94
N LYS A 206 0.90 -25.72 -6.42
CA LYS A 206 0.26 -26.87 -7.09
C LYS A 206 -1.26 -26.71 -7.25
N ASN A 207 -1.94 -26.17 -6.23
CA ASN A 207 -3.40 -26.09 -6.23
C ASN A 207 -3.98 -24.93 -7.06
N LYS A 208 -3.21 -23.86 -7.33
CA LYS A 208 -3.75 -22.64 -7.98
C LYS A 208 -3.29 -22.39 -9.43
N TYR A 209 -2.10 -22.85 -9.82
CA TYR A 209 -1.47 -22.42 -11.10
C TYR A 209 -1.56 -23.42 -12.25
N LYS A 210 -2.15 -24.60 -12.05
CA LYS A 210 -2.32 -25.58 -13.14
C LYS A 210 -3.28 -25.12 -14.27
N ASN A 211 -4.02 -24.02 -14.10
CA ASN A 211 -5.17 -23.69 -14.97
C ASN A 211 -5.28 -22.25 -15.54
N LYS A 212 -4.31 -21.32 -15.46
CA LYS A 212 -4.57 -20.01 -16.13
C LYS A 212 -3.44 -19.14 -16.71
N TYR A 213 -2.19 -19.17 -16.24
CA TYR A 213 -1.14 -18.31 -16.82
C TYR A 213 0.20 -19.06 -16.84
N GLY A 214 0.63 -19.50 -18.01
CA GLY A 214 1.91 -20.19 -18.19
C GLY A 214 3.07 -19.21 -18.23
N LYS A 215 3.80 -19.07 -17.11
CA LYS A 215 5.28 -19.06 -17.01
C LYS A 215 5.73 -18.78 -15.57
N ASP A 216 6.50 -19.73 -15.06
CA ASP A 216 7.57 -19.76 -14.05
C ASP A 216 7.54 -18.79 -12.84
N THR A 217 7.28 -19.39 -11.67
CA THR A 217 7.96 -19.18 -10.38
C THR A 217 8.76 -17.88 -10.24
N ILE A 218 8.11 -16.83 -9.73
CA ILE A 218 8.83 -15.92 -8.83
C ILE A 218 9.12 -16.78 -7.61
N GLU A 219 10.38 -17.23 -7.48
CA GLU A 219 10.86 -17.79 -6.22
C GLU A 219 10.61 -16.74 -5.14
N ASP A 220 9.94 -17.13 -4.05
CA ASP A 220 9.63 -16.20 -2.96
C ASP A 220 10.96 -15.54 -2.51
N PRO A 221 11.11 -14.21 -2.64
CA PRO A 221 12.39 -13.56 -2.39
C PRO A 221 12.93 -13.82 -0.98
N PHE A 222 12.05 -14.02 0.00
CA PHE A 222 12.44 -14.41 1.35
C PHE A 222 12.91 -15.85 1.40
N PHE A 223 12.19 -16.78 0.79
CA PHE A 223 12.55 -18.20 0.77
C PHE A 223 13.94 -18.43 0.17
N ALA A 224 14.26 -17.81 -0.97
CA ALA A 224 15.58 -17.89 -1.58
C ALA A 224 16.69 -17.43 -0.61
N THR A 225 16.47 -16.31 0.05
CA THR A 225 17.41 -15.74 1.03
C THR A 225 17.61 -16.68 2.22
N TYR A 226 16.51 -17.17 2.81
CA TYR A 226 16.54 -18.09 3.93
C TYR A 226 17.20 -19.43 3.59
N ASN A 227 17.00 -19.94 2.37
CA ASN A 227 17.71 -21.13 1.89
C ASN A 227 19.21 -20.92 1.80
N VAL A 228 19.67 -19.79 1.26
CA VAL A 228 21.11 -19.50 1.18
C VAL A 228 21.72 -19.47 2.57
N MET A 229 21.06 -18.81 3.54
CA MET A 229 21.50 -18.80 4.94
C MET A 229 21.56 -20.21 5.55
N ASN A 230 20.52 -21.02 5.34
CA ASN A 230 20.49 -22.39 5.85
C ASN A 230 21.61 -23.24 5.23
N ASN A 231 21.87 -23.07 3.94
CA ASN A 231 22.94 -23.76 3.22
C ASN A 231 24.33 -23.35 3.74
N GLN A 232 24.56 -22.08 4.04
CA GLN A 232 25.81 -21.62 4.68
C GLN A 232 25.99 -22.25 6.06
N ALA A 233 24.94 -22.23 6.89
CA ALA A 233 24.95 -22.87 8.21
C ALA A 233 25.25 -24.37 8.10
N GLN A 234 24.61 -25.07 7.15
CA GLN A 234 24.80 -26.49 6.95
C GLN A 234 26.22 -26.81 6.46
N LYS A 235 26.76 -26.04 5.49
CA LYS A 235 28.15 -26.20 5.02
C LYS A 235 29.15 -26.05 6.16
N PHE A 236 28.94 -25.07 7.04
CA PHE A 236 29.77 -24.92 8.24
C PHE A 236 29.71 -26.17 9.11
N ILE A 237 28.52 -26.68 9.42
CA ILE A 237 28.34 -27.89 10.23
C ILE A 237 29.02 -29.11 9.58
N ASP A 238 28.82 -29.31 8.28
CA ASP A 238 29.39 -30.44 7.55
C ASP A 238 30.94 -30.38 7.53
N ASN A 239 31.51 -29.17 7.44
CA ASN A 239 32.95 -28.96 7.51
C ASN A 239 33.49 -29.20 8.94
N GLN A 240 32.77 -28.77 9.97
CA GLN A 240 33.16 -28.94 11.38
C GLN A 240 32.95 -30.38 11.90
N GLN A 241 32.09 -31.17 11.24
CA GLN A 241 31.83 -32.58 11.60
C GLN A 241 33.08 -33.48 11.60
N LYS A 242 34.18 -33.06 10.96
CA LYS A 242 35.47 -33.77 10.96
C LYS A 242 36.41 -33.37 12.11
N GLU A 243 36.22 -32.21 12.75
CA GLU A 243 37.16 -31.67 13.75
C GLU A 243 36.58 -31.63 15.17
N ILE A 244 35.24 -31.53 15.34
CA ILE A 244 34.62 -31.24 16.64
C ILE A 244 34.04 -32.49 17.36
N TYR A 245 33.88 -33.64 16.69
CA TYR A 245 33.07 -34.77 17.18
C TYR A 245 33.71 -35.72 18.22
N ASN A 246 34.70 -35.27 18.99
CA ASN A 246 34.88 -35.87 20.31
C ASN A 246 33.96 -35.09 21.24
N ASP A 247 33.06 -35.77 21.95
CA ASP A 247 31.99 -35.19 22.79
C ASP A 247 32.45 -34.16 23.85
N GLY A 248 33.76 -33.91 23.92
CA GLY A 248 34.37 -32.94 24.79
C GLY A 248 34.35 -33.38 26.25
N GLN A 249 33.69 -34.49 26.57
CA GLN A 249 33.66 -35.06 27.89
C GLN A 249 35.06 -35.58 28.24
N GLU A 250 35.74 -36.19 27.27
CA GLU A 250 37.13 -36.62 27.42
C GLU A 250 38.10 -35.44 27.69
N ASP A 251 37.86 -34.28 27.07
CA ASP A 251 38.70 -33.08 27.29
C ASP A 251 38.42 -32.37 28.61
N ASP A 252 37.14 -32.20 28.97
CA ASP A 252 36.75 -31.61 30.25
C ASP A 252 37.29 -32.45 31.42
N GLU A 253 37.21 -33.80 31.31
CA GLU A 253 37.74 -34.73 32.31
C GLU A 253 39.27 -34.66 32.44
N LYS A 254 39.99 -34.52 31.31
CA LYS A 254 41.45 -34.40 31.33
C LYS A 254 41.95 -33.06 31.86
N LEU A 255 41.29 -31.95 31.50
CA LEU A 255 41.58 -30.64 32.09
C LEU A 255 41.30 -30.64 33.59
N GLU A 256 40.21 -31.27 34.03
CA GLU A 256 39.90 -31.41 35.45
C GLU A 256 40.96 -32.22 36.21
N ALA A 257 41.42 -33.34 35.64
CA ALA A 257 42.49 -34.14 36.23
C ALA A 257 43.80 -33.35 36.32
N GLN A 258 44.13 -32.56 35.30
CA GLN A 258 45.32 -31.71 35.30
C GLN A 258 45.25 -30.59 36.33
N ALA A 259 44.12 -29.87 36.41
CA ALA A 259 43.93 -28.81 37.39
C ALA A 259 44.10 -29.33 38.82
N LYS A 260 43.46 -30.47 39.16
CA LYS A 260 43.60 -31.12 40.47
C LYS A 260 45.05 -31.52 40.76
N LYS A 261 45.78 -32.02 39.77
CA LYS A 261 47.20 -32.39 39.93
C LYS A 261 48.08 -31.18 40.21
N LEU A 262 47.80 -30.04 39.56
CA LEU A 262 48.54 -28.79 39.72
C LEU A 262 48.23 -28.08 41.04
N GLU A 263 47.03 -28.26 41.59
CA GLU A 263 46.60 -27.65 42.86
C GLU A 263 47.39 -28.21 44.06
N SER A 264 47.68 -29.52 44.06
CA SER A 264 48.44 -30.19 45.11
C SER A 264 49.92 -30.39 44.78
N TYR A 265 50.41 -29.79 43.69
CA TYR A 265 51.76 -30.05 43.17
C TYR A 265 52.86 -29.48 44.07
N SER A 266 53.93 -30.26 44.26
CA SER A 266 55.19 -29.78 44.82
C SER A 266 56.38 -30.28 44.02
N ALA A 267 57.22 -29.36 43.56
CA ALA A 267 58.43 -29.69 42.81
C ALA A 267 59.47 -30.49 43.63
N GLU A 268 59.32 -30.50 44.96
CA GLU A 268 60.15 -31.31 45.86
C GLU A 268 59.71 -32.79 45.90
N ALA A 269 58.41 -33.06 45.73
CA ALA A 269 57.82 -34.39 45.88
C ALA A 269 57.41 -35.05 44.54
N ASP A 270 57.17 -34.25 43.49
CA ASP A 270 56.55 -34.70 42.25
C ASP A 270 57.41 -34.45 41.01
N ASP A 271 57.28 -35.36 40.04
CA ASP A 271 57.88 -35.23 38.70
C ASP A 271 57.20 -34.14 37.86
N LYS A 272 57.84 -33.74 36.76
CA LYS A 272 57.33 -32.75 35.81
C LYS A 272 55.89 -33.08 35.38
N ILE A 273 55.01 -32.10 35.46
CA ILE A 273 53.65 -32.21 34.90
C ILE A 273 53.71 -31.84 33.42
N GLU A 274 53.48 -32.82 32.56
CA GLU A 274 53.27 -32.54 31.14
C GLU A 274 51.91 -31.85 30.94
N GLY A 275 51.91 -30.75 30.20
CA GLY A 275 50.68 -30.02 29.87
C GLY A 275 49.78 -30.79 28.91
N TYR A 276 48.46 -30.66 29.06
CA TYR A 276 47.47 -31.28 28.18
C TYR A 276 46.99 -30.25 27.14
N ILE A 277 46.80 -30.65 25.89
CA ILE A 277 46.22 -29.77 24.86
C ILE A 277 44.86 -30.35 24.52
N VAL A 278 43.81 -29.52 24.63
CA VAL A 278 42.42 -29.83 24.25
C VAL A 278 42.31 -30.10 22.73
N LEU A 279 41.34 -30.89 22.26
CA LEU A 279 41.19 -31.49 20.91
C LEU A 279 41.34 -30.63 19.65
N SER A 280 41.51 -29.31 19.76
CA SER A 280 41.75 -28.46 18.60
C SER A 280 42.92 -27.53 18.92
N GLU A 281 43.93 -27.48 18.06
CA GLU A 281 44.89 -26.36 18.03
C GLU A 281 44.19 -25.08 17.49
N ALA A 282 42.98 -24.77 18.00
CA ALA A 282 41.96 -23.86 17.47
C ALA A 282 42.31 -22.37 17.59
N GLU A 283 43.45 -21.96 17.01
CA GLU A 283 43.67 -20.56 16.62
C GLU A 283 42.74 -20.09 15.48
N SER A 284 41.79 -20.93 15.09
CA SER A 284 40.83 -20.67 14.02
C SER A 284 39.37 -20.75 14.44
N ILE A 285 38.96 -21.23 15.63
CA ILE A 285 37.51 -21.42 15.89
C ILE A 285 36.77 -20.09 15.97
N ASP A 286 37.37 -19.07 16.58
CA ASP A 286 36.88 -17.70 16.56
C ASP A 286 36.86 -17.14 15.13
N LYS A 287 37.88 -17.43 14.31
CA LYS A 287 37.96 -17.01 12.91
C LYS A 287 36.93 -17.70 12.02
N ILE A 288 36.70 -19.00 12.18
CA ILE A 288 35.77 -19.81 11.37
C ILE A 288 34.33 -19.44 11.75
N THR A 289 34.03 -19.32 13.04
CA THR A 289 32.69 -18.89 13.48
C THR A 289 32.41 -17.44 13.07
N ALA A 290 33.41 -16.54 13.17
CA ALA A 290 33.30 -15.18 12.63
C ALA A 290 33.16 -15.17 11.09
N ALA A 291 33.85 -16.05 10.37
CA ALA A 291 33.72 -16.18 8.92
C ALA A 291 32.31 -16.64 8.54
N LEU A 292 31.75 -17.65 9.21
CA LEU A 292 30.35 -18.05 9.01
C LEU A 292 29.40 -16.89 9.28
N TYR A 293 29.60 -16.18 10.40
CA TYR A 293 28.77 -15.03 10.76
C TYR A 293 28.81 -13.95 9.67
N GLY A 294 30.00 -13.63 9.15
CA GLY A 294 30.17 -12.69 8.04
C GLY A 294 29.61 -13.19 6.71
N GLU A 295 29.69 -14.49 6.40
CA GLU A 295 29.06 -15.09 5.23
C GLU A 295 27.53 -14.98 5.29
N MET A 296 26.93 -15.24 6.45
CA MET A 296 25.50 -15.06 6.67
C MET A 296 25.08 -13.60 6.59
N GLU A 297 25.91 -12.69 7.11
CA GLU A 297 25.71 -11.25 7.02
C GLU A 297 25.60 -10.80 5.56
N ASN A 298 26.54 -11.22 4.72
CA ASN A 298 26.58 -10.89 3.30
C ASN A 298 25.39 -11.44 2.50
N THR A 299 24.68 -12.46 3.00
CA THR A 299 23.50 -13.02 2.33
C THR A 299 22.27 -12.10 2.40
N ILE A 300 22.15 -11.31 3.48
CA ILE A 300 20.99 -10.43 3.69
C ILE A 300 21.34 -8.98 3.35
N LYS A 301 22.62 -8.59 3.43
CA LYS A 301 23.06 -7.26 3.02
C LYS A 301 22.75 -7.03 1.54
N GLY A 302 22.05 -5.93 1.26
CA GLY A 302 21.89 -5.44 -0.10
C GLY A 302 23.21 -4.91 -0.63
N SER A 303 23.39 -4.90 -1.95
CA SER A 303 24.51 -4.18 -2.54
C SER A 303 24.39 -2.67 -2.26
N ASP A 304 25.50 -1.94 -2.26
CA ASP A 304 25.47 -0.47 -2.09
C ASP A 304 24.54 0.20 -3.11
N SER A 305 24.53 -0.30 -4.35
CA SER A 305 23.64 0.22 -5.40
C SER A 305 22.16 -0.06 -5.09
N THR A 306 21.84 -1.27 -4.59
CA THR A 306 20.49 -1.61 -4.11
C THR A 306 20.05 -0.70 -2.97
N ILE A 307 20.92 -0.46 -1.99
CA ILE A 307 20.61 0.42 -0.85
C ILE A 307 20.39 1.86 -1.33
N ASP A 308 21.23 2.35 -2.25
CA ASP A 308 21.12 3.69 -2.82
C ASP A 308 19.87 3.88 -3.68
N LEU A 309 19.50 2.86 -4.45
CA LEU A 309 18.25 2.83 -5.21
C LEU A 309 17.05 2.92 -4.27
N VAL A 310 16.98 2.04 -3.27
CA VAL A 310 15.84 2.01 -2.33
C VAL A 310 15.77 3.29 -1.52
N ARG A 311 16.93 3.88 -1.16
CA ARG A 311 16.99 5.22 -0.56
C ARG A 311 16.40 6.29 -1.48
N SER A 312 16.74 6.26 -2.76
CA SER A 312 16.21 7.19 -3.77
C SER A 312 14.69 7.06 -3.93
N LEU A 313 14.18 5.83 -4.02
CA LEU A 313 12.73 5.55 -4.07
C LEU A 313 12.02 6.04 -2.81
N LYS A 314 12.61 5.80 -1.63
CA LYS A 314 12.09 6.32 -0.35
C LYS A 314 12.09 7.84 -0.32
N ASP A 315 13.16 8.50 -0.76
CA ASP A 315 13.26 9.96 -0.78
C ASP A 315 12.22 10.56 -1.73
N LEU A 316 12.01 9.96 -2.90
CA LEU A 316 10.92 10.32 -3.82
C LEU A 316 9.55 10.15 -3.15
N LEU A 317 9.32 9.04 -2.44
CA LEU A 317 8.08 8.82 -1.72
C LEU A 317 7.86 9.90 -0.66
N TYR A 318 8.89 10.22 0.13
CA TYR A 318 8.82 11.23 1.19
C TYR A 318 8.53 12.62 0.62
N GLN A 319 9.14 12.94 -0.52
CA GLN A 319 8.87 14.17 -1.25
C GLN A 319 7.41 14.24 -1.72
N ILE A 320 6.89 13.16 -2.31
CA ILE A 320 5.51 13.10 -2.81
C ILE A 320 4.50 13.20 -1.66
N ILE A 321 4.64 12.40 -0.59
CA ILE A 321 3.69 12.43 0.54
C ILE A 321 3.82 13.70 1.41
N GLY A 322 4.99 14.35 1.37
CA GLY A 322 5.21 15.68 1.96
C GLY A 322 4.61 16.83 1.15
N THR A 323 3.98 16.56 0.00
CA THR A 323 3.32 17.60 -0.80
C THR A 323 2.03 18.04 -0.11
N LYS A 324 1.84 19.36 -0.03
CA LYS A 324 0.62 19.99 0.48
C LYS A 324 -0.55 19.82 -0.49
N VAL A 325 -1.38 18.80 -0.29
CA VAL A 325 -2.50 18.46 -1.19
C VAL A 325 -3.73 17.93 -0.47
N LEU A 326 -3.69 17.71 0.84
CA LEU A 326 -4.74 16.96 1.51
C LEU A 326 -6.08 17.70 1.55
N TYR A 327 -6.07 19.02 1.62
CA TYR A 327 -7.28 19.85 1.54
C TYR A 327 -7.03 21.15 0.78
N ASP A 328 -8.09 21.76 0.22
CA ASP A 328 -8.08 23.16 -0.20
C ASP A 328 -8.35 24.02 1.03
N GLY A 329 -7.36 24.81 1.46
CA GLY A 329 -7.47 25.68 2.62
C GLY A 329 -8.38 26.90 2.41
N SER A 330 -8.85 27.14 1.18
CA SER A 330 -9.93 28.09 0.90
C SER A 330 -11.28 27.58 1.42
N LEU A 331 -11.41 26.25 1.52
CA LEU A 331 -12.57 25.55 2.06
C LEU A 331 -12.33 25.24 3.54
N ASP A 332 -12.58 26.24 4.38
CA ASP A 332 -12.39 26.16 5.83
C ASP A 332 -13.65 26.61 6.57
N SER A 333 -14.56 25.67 6.76
CA SER A 333 -15.75 25.82 7.59
C SER A 333 -15.76 24.77 8.70
N ASN A 334 -16.08 25.19 9.91
CA ASN A 334 -16.42 24.27 11.00
C ASN A 334 -17.88 24.54 11.37
N LEU A 335 -18.75 23.60 11.01
CA LEU A 335 -20.18 23.76 11.20
C LEU A 335 -20.55 23.82 12.68
N ASP A 336 -21.48 24.71 13.00
CA ASP A 336 -22.20 24.71 14.28
C ASP A 336 -23.08 23.44 14.34
N PRO A 337 -22.82 22.49 15.26
CA PRO A 337 -23.60 21.26 15.35
C PRO A 337 -25.07 21.50 15.68
N SER A 338 -25.43 22.67 16.23
CA SER A 338 -26.83 23.04 16.52
C SER A 338 -27.63 23.41 15.26
N GLU A 339 -26.96 23.68 14.16
CA GLU A 339 -27.58 23.94 12.86
C GLU A 339 -27.94 22.62 12.13
N LEU A 340 -27.39 21.48 12.56
CA LEU A 340 -27.66 20.16 12.00
C LEU A 340 -28.95 19.57 12.59
N ILE A 341 -29.83 19.06 11.72
CA ILE A 341 -31.06 18.35 12.14
C ILE A 341 -30.81 16.89 12.48
N ASN A 342 -29.72 16.32 11.96
CA ASN A 342 -29.32 14.94 12.17
C ASN A 342 -27.85 14.85 12.60
N GLN A 343 -27.56 13.98 13.56
CA GLN A 343 -26.19 13.54 13.84
C GLN A 343 -25.96 12.18 13.18
N SER A 344 -25.20 12.14 12.09
CA SER A 344 -24.96 10.90 11.32
C SER A 344 -23.75 10.09 11.81
N GLY A 345 -23.02 10.61 12.81
CA GLY A 345 -21.65 10.18 13.13
C GLY A 345 -20.66 10.52 12.01
N VAL A 346 -19.40 10.67 12.38
CA VAL A 346 -18.30 10.68 11.40
C VAL A 346 -18.11 9.24 10.95
N LEU A 347 -17.97 9.03 9.65
CA LEU A 347 -17.46 7.79 9.09
C LEU A 347 -15.97 7.73 9.48
N ASP A 348 -15.70 7.41 10.76
CA ASP A 348 -14.36 7.17 11.26
C ASP A 348 -13.91 5.81 10.74
N LEU A 349 -12.98 5.86 9.79
CA LEU A 349 -12.69 4.76 8.86
C LEU A 349 -11.37 4.06 9.16
N GLY A 350 -10.83 4.21 10.37
CA GLY A 350 -9.49 3.70 10.68
C GLY A 350 -8.41 4.46 9.90
N THR A 351 -8.70 5.68 9.41
CA THR A 351 -7.74 6.53 8.70
C THR A 351 -6.50 6.80 9.54
N ALA A 352 -6.67 7.04 10.84
CA ALA A 352 -5.57 7.16 11.79
C ALA A 352 -4.76 5.85 11.89
N GLU A 353 -5.43 4.70 12.05
CA GLU A 353 -4.76 3.39 12.12
C GLU A 353 -3.98 3.06 10.84
N ILE A 354 -4.52 3.42 9.69
CA ILE A 354 -3.92 3.19 8.38
C ILE A 354 -2.73 4.12 8.15
N THR A 355 -2.86 5.41 8.49
CA THR A 355 -1.73 6.34 8.42
C THR A 355 -0.62 5.93 9.39
N ASP A 356 -0.96 5.54 10.62
CA ASP A 356 0.00 4.97 11.58
C ASP A 356 0.66 3.70 11.03
N SER A 357 -0.10 2.81 10.36
CA SER A 357 0.47 1.61 9.74
C SER A 357 1.46 1.93 8.61
N VAL A 358 1.19 2.97 7.82
CA VAL A 358 2.11 3.46 6.78
C VAL A 358 3.36 4.08 7.43
N VAL A 359 3.20 4.91 8.46
CA VAL A 359 4.33 5.50 9.20
C VAL A 359 5.23 4.41 9.79
N ASN A 360 4.64 3.40 10.43
CA ASN A 360 5.36 2.25 10.99
C ASN A 360 6.06 1.42 9.91
N LEU A 361 5.42 1.22 8.76
CA LEU A 361 6.02 0.55 7.61
C LEU A 361 7.22 1.34 7.08
N LEU A 362 7.10 2.65 6.87
CA LEU A 362 8.21 3.49 6.39
C LEU A 362 9.37 3.54 7.39
N SER A 363 9.06 3.63 8.68
CA SER A 363 10.04 3.58 9.76
C SER A 363 10.79 2.24 9.78
N SER A 364 10.09 1.12 9.67
CA SER A 364 10.71 -0.21 9.65
C SER A 364 11.52 -0.48 8.38
N ILE A 365 11.08 0.02 7.22
CA ILE A 365 11.89 0.04 5.99
C ILE A 365 13.19 0.80 6.23
N TRP A 366 13.13 1.97 6.86
CA TRP A 366 14.32 2.77 7.15
C TRP A 366 15.28 2.06 8.12
N GLN A 367 14.75 1.47 9.19
CA GLN A 367 15.54 0.69 10.13
C GLN A 367 16.22 -0.50 9.43
N PHE A 368 15.51 -1.19 8.55
CA PHE A 368 16.07 -2.29 7.76
C PHE A 368 17.18 -1.81 6.82
N LEU A 369 16.99 -0.68 6.12
CA LEU A 369 18.02 -0.10 5.24
C LEU A 369 19.29 0.29 6.01
N MET A 370 19.14 0.95 7.15
CA MET A 370 20.29 1.32 8.00
C MET A 370 21.01 0.09 8.54
N ALA A 371 20.26 -0.93 8.99
CA ALA A 371 20.85 -2.17 9.48
C ALA A 371 21.54 -2.95 8.35
N ALA A 372 20.98 -2.97 7.14
CA ALA A 372 21.62 -3.61 6.00
C ALA A 372 22.90 -2.90 5.54
N ALA A 373 22.98 -1.57 5.70
CA ALA A 373 24.20 -0.81 5.40
C ALA A 373 25.28 -1.02 6.47
N ASP A 374 24.95 -0.74 7.73
CA ASP A 374 25.93 -0.56 8.80
C ASP A 374 25.74 -1.54 9.98
N GLY A 375 24.64 -2.29 10.01
CA GLY A 375 24.32 -3.24 11.06
C GLY A 375 25.03 -4.59 10.90
N ASP A 376 25.10 -5.32 12.01
CA ASP A 376 25.55 -6.72 12.02
C ASP A 376 24.43 -7.66 11.52
N PHE A 377 24.76 -8.92 11.26
CA PHE A 377 23.81 -9.94 10.80
C PHE A 377 22.55 -10.05 11.69
N PHE A 378 22.72 -10.06 13.01
CA PHE A 378 21.60 -10.18 13.95
C PHE A 378 20.70 -8.94 13.97
N ALA A 379 21.30 -7.74 13.94
CA ALA A 379 20.59 -6.47 13.86
C ALA A 379 19.82 -6.36 12.55
N THR A 380 20.43 -6.77 11.43
CA THR A 380 19.81 -6.80 10.10
C THR A 380 18.60 -7.71 10.07
N LEU A 381 18.71 -8.94 10.58
CA LEU A 381 17.58 -9.87 10.71
C LEU A 381 16.48 -9.35 11.63
N THR A 382 16.84 -8.70 12.73
CA THR A 382 15.87 -8.13 13.67
C THR A 382 15.08 -6.99 13.02
N ALA A 383 15.77 -6.12 12.27
CA ALA A 383 15.13 -5.06 11.51
C ALA A 383 14.24 -5.61 10.38
N LEU A 384 14.68 -6.68 9.71
CA LEU A 384 13.88 -7.42 8.74
C LEU A 384 12.58 -7.99 9.36
N GLY A 385 12.68 -8.61 10.54
CA GLY A 385 11.52 -9.12 11.26
C GLY A 385 10.53 -8.02 11.66
N THR A 386 11.04 -6.85 12.07
CA THR A 386 10.21 -5.66 12.34
C THR A 386 9.50 -5.17 11.08
N PHE A 387 10.23 -5.06 9.96
CA PHE A 387 9.66 -4.71 8.66
C PHE A 387 8.54 -5.66 8.24
N LEU A 388 8.75 -6.98 8.34
CA LEU A 388 7.75 -7.98 7.99
C LEU A 388 6.48 -7.86 8.86
N LYS A 389 6.65 -7.63 10.17
CA LYS A 389 5.52 -7.40 11.09
C LYS A 389 4.72 -6.14 10.71
N SER A 390 5.41 -5.05 10.37
CA SER A 390 4.76 -3.82 9.88
C SER A 390 4.09 -4.03 8.51
N LEU A 391 4.70 -4.79 7.61
CA LEU A 391 4.16 -5.13 6.30
C LEU A 391 2.85 -5.92 6.41
N VAL A 392 2.83 -6.96 7.24
CA VAL A 392 1.61 -7.75 7.50
C VAL A 392 0.52 -6.88 8.13
N THR A 393 0.87 -6.01 9.08
CA THR A 393 -0.08 -5.09 9.71
C THR A 393 -0.68 -4.13 8.68
N PHE A 394 0.14 -3.55 7.81
CA PHE A 394 -0.30 -2.66 6.73
C PHE A 394 -1.26 -3.36 5.76
N PHE A 395 -0.88 -4.52 5.22
CA PHE A 395 -1.74 -5.27 4.29
C PHE A 395 -3.01 -5.81 4.96
N LYS A 396 -2.95 -6.15 6.25
CA LYS A 396 -4.14 -6.50 7.03
C LYS A 396 -5.11 -5.33 7.12
N GLY A 397 -4.62 -4.12 7.41
CA GLY A 397 -5.45 -2.91 7.42
C GLY A 397 -6.15 -2.67 6.07
N ILE A 398 -5.42 -2.83 4.96
CA ILE A 398 -6.00 -2.75 3.60
C ILE A 398 -7.06 -3.84 3.39
N PHE A 399 -6.76 -5.08 3.75
CA PHE A 399 -7.66 -6.21 3.56
C PHE A 399 -8.93 -6.06 4.38
N ASP A 400 -8.83 -5.70 5.65
CA ASP A 400 -9.96 -5.49 6.55
C ASP A 400 -10.84 -4.33 6.05
N TRP A 401 -10.22 -3.22 5.65
CA TRP A 401 -10.93 -2.10 5.03
C TRP A 401 -11.68 -2.56 3.77
N ALA A 402 -10.99 -3.16 2.80
CA ALA A 402 -11.59 -3.53 1.52
C ALA A 402 -12.65 -4.64 1.65
N SER A 403 -12.43 -5.61 2.53
CA SER A 403 -13.40 -6.66 2.85
C SER A 403 -14.69 -6.06 3.42
N SER A 404 -14.59 -5.10 4.34
CA SER A 404 -15.77 -4.41 4.88
C SER A 404 -16.56 -3.69 3.79
N ARG A 405 -15.89 -3.06 2.82
CA ARG A 405 -16.51 -2.35 1.69
C ARG A 405 -17.17 -3.28 0.68
N LEU A 406 -16.51 -4.39 0.33
CA LEU A 406 -17.10 -5.38 -0.57
C LEU A 406 -18.31 -6.10 0.05
N GLN A 407 -18.33 -6.30 1.38
CA GLN A 407 -19.52 -6.81 2.06
C GLN A 407 -20.70 -5.85 1.96
N ASN A 408 -20.46 -4.55 2.12
CA ASN A 408 -21.48 -3.52 1.93
C ASN A 408 -21.99 -3.49 0.49
N LEU A 409 -21.09 -3.57 -0.49
CA LEU A 409 -21.45 -3.67 -1.91
C LEU A 409 -22.26 -4.94 -2.21
N GLY A 410 -21.86 -6.09 -1.66
CA GLY A 410 -22.59 -7.36 -1.81
C GLY A 410 -24.02 -7.28 -1.26
N ARG A 411 -24.22 -6.63 -0.12
CA ARG A 411 -25.57 -6.34 0.42
C ARG A 411 -26.37 -5.46 -0.54
N LEU A 412 -25.74 -4.41 -1.06
CA LEU A 412 -26.35 -3.47 -2.02
C LEU A 412 -26.78 -4.15 -3.33
N LEU A 413 -26.00 -5.12 -3.81
CA LEU A 413 -26.22 -5.90 -5.02
C LEU A 413 -27.26 -7.02 -4.85
N SER A 414 -27.32 -7.65 -3.69
CA SER A 414 -28.27 -8.73 -3.41
C SER A 414 -29.75 -8.29 -3.37
N GLY A 415 -30.01 -6.97 -3.40
CA GLY A 415 -31.34 -6.37 -3.43
C GLY A 415 -32.02 -6.32 -4.80
N GLY A 416 -31.37 -6.77 -5.89
CA GLY A 416 -31.99 -6.90 -7.22
C GLY A 416 -32.24 -5.55 -7.92
N GLU A 417 -33.47 -5.00 -7.82
CA GLU A 417 -33.89 -3.71 -8.42
C GLU A 417 -33.22 -2.47 -7.78
N SER A 418 -32.35 -2.67 -6.79
CA SER A 418 -31.76 -1.62 -5.96
C SER A 418 -30.52 -0.96 -6.55
N LEU A 419 -29.82 -1.58 -7.51
CA LEU A 419 -28.54 -1.05 -7.98
C LEU A 419 -28.70 0.28 -8.73
N GLY A 420 -29.48 0.31 -9.81
CA GLY A 420 -29.78 1.54 -10.55
C GLY A 420 -30.33 2.65 -9.64
N LYS A 421 -31.22 2.30 -8.69
CA LYS A 421 -31.73 3.25 -7.67
C LYS A 421 -30.63 3.78 -6.76
N ASN A 422 -29.72 2.96 -6.27
CA ASN A 422 -28.60 3.42 -5.46
C ASN A 422 -27.62 4.28 -6.25
N PHE A 423 -27.37 3.97 -7.52
CA PHE A 423 -26.61 4.84 -8.41
C PHE A 423 -27.27 6.20 -8.61
N LEU A 424 -28.58 6.23 -8.82
CA LEU A 424 -29.33 7.48 -8.88
C LEU A 424 -29.20 8.28 -7.57
N LEU A 425 -29.33 7.63 -6.42
CA LEU A 425 -29.27 8.29 -5.12
C LEU A 425 -27.90 8.89 -4.81
N TYR A 426 -26.82 8.11 -4.97
CA TYR A 426 -25.46 8.61 -4.70
C TYR A 426 -24.96 9.51 -5.83
N GLY A 427 -25.36 9.24 -7.07
CA GLY A 427 -25.09 10.07 -8.23
C GLY A 427 -25.71 11.46 -8.11
N TYR A 428 -26.89 11.58 -7.49
CA TYR A 428 -27.47 12.88 -7.17
C TYR A 428 -26.49 13.77 -6.39
N GLY A 429 -25.82 13.21 -5.38
CA GLY A 429 -24.82 13.94 -4.58
C GLY A 429 -23.64 14.39 -5.45
N VAL A 430 -23.08 13.50 -6.26
CA VAL A 430 -21.91 13.79 -7.10
C VAL A 430 -22.17 14.89 -8.12
N TYR A 431 -23.37 14.91 -8.72
CA TYR A 431 -23.70 15.84 -9.80
C TYR A 431 -24.49 17.07 -9.35
N ASN A 432 -24.94 17.16 -8.10
CA ASN A 432 -25.66 18.32 -7.58
C ASN A 432 -25.03 18.95 -6.33
N MET A 433 -23.94 18.40 -5.81
CA MET A 433 -23.20 18.98 -4.68
C MET A 433 -21.80 19.43 -5.12
N PRO A 434 -21.33 20.58 -4.61
CA PRO A 434 -19.94 20.97 -4.78
C PRO A 434 -18.99 19.97 -4.10
N ASN A 435 -17.77 19.96 -4.61
CA ASN A 435 -16.62 19.35 -3.98
C ASN A 435 -15.37 20.21 -4.20
N ARG A 436 -14.27 19.85 -3.54
CA ARG A 436 -13.02 20.62 -3.60
C ARG A 436 -12.46 20.87 -5.01
N THR A 437 -12.85 20.08 -6.00
CA THR A 437 -12.37 20.19 -7.38
C THR A 437 -13.29 21.00 -8.28
N ASN A 438 -14.54 21.28 -7.90
CA ASN A 438 -15.52 21.95 -8.76
C ASN A 438 -16.35 23.05 -8.07
N TYR A 439 -16.10 23.36 -6.80
CA TYR A 439 -16.88 24.39 -6.07
C TYR A 439 -16.83 25.79 -6.69
N SER A 440 -15.79 26.11 -7.46
CA SER A 440 -15.57 27.45 -8.03
C SER A 440 -16.05 27.59 -9.47
N ASP A 441 -16.10 26.51 -10.24
CA ASP A 441 -16.36 26.51 -11.69
C ASP A 441 -17.37 25.45 -12.15
N GLY A 442 -17.91 24.66 -11.21
CA GLY A 442 -18.93 23.65 -11.47
C GLY A 442 -20.35 24.15 -11.26
N SER A 443 -21.30 23.34 -11.72
CA SER A 443 -22.73 23.58 -11.54
C SER A 443 -23.48 22.27 -11.32
N SER A 444 -24.65 22.38 -10.69
CA SER A 444 -25.61 21.27 -10.61
C SER A 444 -26.16 20.89 -11.99
N LEU A 445 -26.88 19.76 -12.07
CA LEU A 445 -27.57 19.34 -13.29
C LEU A 445 -28.64 20.32 -13.76
N THR A 446 -29.16 21.17 -12.86
CA THR A 446 -30.09 22.26 -13.19
C THR A 446 -29.41 23.57 -13.57
N GLY A 447 -28.08 23.60 -13.61
CA GLY A 447 -27.29 24.78 -13.94
C GLY A 447 -27.14 25.77 -12.79
N TYR A 448 -27.38 25.36 -11.54
CA TYR A 448 -27.07 26.19 -10.39
C TYR A 448 -25.56 26.17 -10.13
N GLU A 449 -24.90 27.32 -10.23
CA GLU A 449 -23.44 27.40 -10.04
C GLU A 449 -23.06 27.19 -8.57
N TYR A 450 -22.06 26.33 -8.34
CA TYR A 450 -21.57 26.01 -7.00
C TYR A 450 -20.84 27.19 -6.33
N SER A 451 -20.31 28.11 -7.14
CA SER A 451 -19.74 29.38 -6.70
C SER A 451 -20.71 30.17 -5.80
N ASN A 452 -22.02 30.07 -6.06
CA ASN A 452 -23.04 30.73 -5.23
C ASN A 452 -23.08 30.19 -3.80
N ILE A 453 -22.81 28.89 -3.61
CA ILE A 453 -22.76 28.27 -2.27
C ILE A 453 -21.52 28.76 -1.54
N PHE A 454 -20.38 28.73 -2.22
CA PHE A 454 -19.11 29.26 -1.70
C PHE A 454 -19.23 30.72 -1.26
N GLU A 455 -19.82 31.60 -2.09
CA GLU A 455 -20.04 33.00 -1.75
C GLU A 455 -21.04 33.17 -0.59
N MET A 456 -22.14 32.41 -0.57
CA MET A 456 -23.14 32.46 0.49
C MET A 456 -22.57 32.03 1.85
N ALA A 457 -21.63 31.09 1.86
CA ALA A 457 -20.90 30.62 3.02
C ALA A 457 -19.78 31.58 3.48
N GLY A 458 -19.62 32.74 2.82
CA GLY A 458 -18.58 33.72 3.14
C GLY A 458 -17.19 33.30 2.66
N GLY A 459 -17.12 32.47 1.63
CA GLY A 459 -15.88 32.10 0.96
C GLY A 459 -15.16 33.31 0.36
N THR A 460 -13.84 33.32 0.49
CA THR A 460 -12.97 34.34 -0.11
C THR A 460 -12.16 33.69 -1.22
N TYR A 461 -12.18 34.26 -2.43
CA TYR A 461 -11.49 33.72 -3.60
C TYR A 461 -9.95 33.81 -3.49
N ASN A 462 -9.37 32.90 -2.71
CA ASN A 462 -7.97 32.46 -2.79
C ASN A 462 -7.93 31.04 -3.42
N ILE A 463 -8.66 30.87 -4.52
CA ILE A 463 -8.99 29.57 -5.15
C ILE A 463 -7.72 28.73 -5.36
N GLY A 464 -7.77 27.46 -4.96
CA GLY A 464 -6.72 26.48 -5.23
C GLY A 464 -5.54 26.52 -4.25
N PHE A 465 -5.72 27.07 -3.05
CA PHE A 465 -4.73 26.99 -1.98
C PHE A 465 -4.71 25.57 -1.38
N LEU A 466 -3.93 24.67 -1.97
CA LEU A 466 -3.70 23.34 -1.40
C LEU A 466 -2.82 23.41 -0.15
N ASP A 467 -3.27 22.78 0.94
CA ASP A 467 -2.57 22.73 2.21
C ASP A 467 -2.74 21.35 2.89
N GLY A 468 -1.97 21.14 3.97
CA GLY A 468 -1.88 19.86 4.67
C GLY A 468 -1.10 18.81 3.89
N ASP A 469 -0.17 18.15 4.59
CA ASP A 469 0.62 17.05 4.06
C ASP A 469 0.37 15.78 4.88
N PHE A 470 0.88 14.64 4.40
CA PHE A 470 0.66 13.35 5.06
C PHE A 470 1.09 13.33 6.53
N TRP A 471 2.08 14.14 6.90
CA TRP A 471 2.64 14.23 8.25
C TRP A 471 1.89 15.22 9.14
N HIS A 472 1.24 16.22 8.53
CA HIS A 472 0.56 17.31 9.24
C HIS A 472 -0.83 17.56 8.64
N TYR A 473 -1.85 16.96 9.26
CA TYR A 473 -3.23 17.14 8.85
C TYR A 473 -4.19 17.23 10.05
N PRO A 474 -5.32 17.95 9.91
CA PRO A 474 -6.35 17.97 10.94
C PRO A 474 -7.05 16.60 11.00
N LYS A 475 -7.27 16.10 12.23
CA LYS A 475 -8.06 14.88 12.41
C LYS A 475 -9.48 15.08 11.89
N MET A 476 -10.13 13.98 11.52
CA MET A 476 -11.50 13.96 11.00
C MET A 476 -12.57 14.23 12.06
N ASP A 477 -12.16 14.45 13.32
CA ASP A 477 -13.02 14.64 14.47
C ASP A 477 -13.97 15.82 14.29
N ASN A 478 -15.15 15.72 14.90
CA ASN A 478 -16.06 16.86 14.97
C ASN A 478 -15.43 17.94 15.85
N VAL A 479 -15.16 19.08 15.26
CA VAL A 479 -14.61 20.25 15.93
C VAL A 479 -15.76 21.19 16.30
N GLU A 480 -15.70 21.83 17.46
CA GLU A 480 -16.67 22.88 17.79
C GLU A 480 -16.55 24.03 16.78
N GLY A 481 -17.66 24.28 16.09
CA GLY A 481 -17.75 25.24 15.01
C GLY A 481 -18.80 26.32 15.28
N ARG A 482 -18.76 27.39 14.49
CA ARG A 482 -19.79 28.46 14.50
C ARG A 482 -20.26 28.82 13.09
N ASP A 483 -19.75 28.13 12.08
CA ASP A 483 -20.11 28.37 10.70
C ASP A 483 -21.45 27.70 10.40
N LYS A 484 -22.22 28.33 9.51
CA LYS A 484 -23.59 27.88 9.19
C LYS A 484 -23.66 27.02 7.94
N LEU A 485 -22.67 27.12 7.06
CA LEU A 485 -22.63 26.46 5.75
C LEU A 485 -21.24 25.88 5.51
N TYR A 486 -21.19 24.81 4.73
CA TYR A 486 -19.96 24.45 4.02
C TYR A 486 -19.68 25.48 2.91
N LYS A 487 -18.42 25.64 2.54
CA LYS A 487 -17.95 26.53 1.48
C LYS A 487 -17.80 25.80 0.14
N GLY A 488 -17.74 24.48 0.11
CA GLY A 488 -17.64 23.74 -1.14
C GLY A 488 -17.24 22.27 -1.03
N ALA A 489 -17.23 21.69 0.18
CA ALA A 489 -16.94 20.27 0.40
C ALA A 489 -18.19 19.43 0.79
N GLU A 490 -19.35 19.80 0.25
CA GLU A 490 -20.63 19.13 0.53
C GLU A 490 -20.61 17.66 0.12
N LEU A 491 -20.00 17.32 -1.02
CA LEU A 491 -19.84 15.93 -1.45
C LEU A 491 -18.97 15.12 -0.48
N GLU A 492 -17.85 15.70 -0.03
CA GLU A 492 -16.98 15.09 0.97
C GLU A 492 -17.70 14.90 2.31
N TYR A 493 -18.59 15.83 2.68
CA TYR A 493 -19.46 15.68 3.84
C TYR A 493 -20.46 14.52 3.67
N LEU A 494 -21.07 14.37 2.49
CA LEU A 494 -21.96 13.23 2.22
C LEU A 494 -21.23 11.89 2.41
N LEU A 495 -19.96 11.80 1.99
CA LEU A 495 -19.11 10.63 2.19
C LEU A 495 -18.69 10.43 3.66
N THR A 496 -18.15 11.47 4.30
CA THR A 496 -17.45 11.34 5.59
C THR A 496 -18.29 11.71 6.80
N GLY A 497 -19.25 12.62 6.68
CA GLY A 497 -20.05 13.13 7.79
C GLY A 497 -19.29 14.02 8.78
N SER A 498 -18.08 14.50 8.46
CA SER A 498 -17.31 15.38 9.35
C SER A 498 -17.86 16.81 9.33
N ASN A 499 -18.10 17.38 10.52
CA ASN A 499 -18.55 18.77 10.65
C ASN A 499 -17.45 19.79 10.31
N SER A 500 -16.20 19.34 10.19
CA SER A 500 -15.10 20.16 9.70
C SER A 500 -14.90 19.93 8.21
N GLU A 501 -14.87 21.01 7.44
CA GLU A 501 -14.68 20.96 5.99
C GLU A 501 -13.30 20.42 5.60
N LYS A 502 -12.27 20.80 6.36
CA LYS A 502 -10.92 20.22 6.23
C LYS A 502 -10.90 18.76 6.62
N GLY A 503 -11.58 18.39 7.71
CA GLY A 503 -11.72 17.00 8.14
C GLY A 503 -12.39 16.12 7.08
N ALA A 504 -13.45 16.62 6.43
CA ALA A 504 -14.16 15.93 5.36
C ALA A 504 -13.28 15.70 4.12
N GLN A 505 -12.51 16.71 3.71
CA GLN A 505 -11.56 16.61 2.59
C GLN A 505 -10.45 15.60 2.88
N VAL A 506 -9.82 15.68 4.06
CA VAL A 506 -8.78 14.75 4.50
C VAL A 506 -9.32 13.31 4.53
N GLY A 507 -10.53 13.14 5.04
CA GLY A 507 -11.20 11.84 5.07
C GLY A 507 -11.44 11.24 3.70
N THR A 508 -11.94 12.05 2.78
CA THR A 508 -12.17 11.64 1.40
C THR A 508 -10.86 11.27 0.71
N PHE A 509 -9.80 12.06 0.94
CA PHE A 509 -8.47 11.78 0.40
C PHE A 509 -7.96 10.40 0.83
N PHE A 510 -8.01 10.08 2.12
CA PHE A 510 -7.46 8.80 2.62
C PHE A 510 -8.31 7.59 2.24
N ASN A 511 -9.63 7.74 2.10
CA ASN A 511 -10.47 6.66 1.56
C ASN A 511 -10.20 6.43 0.08
N GLY A 512 -9.98 7.50 -0.68
CA GLY A 512 -9.48 7.41 -2.05
C GLY A 512 -8.14 6.68 -2.09
N PHE A 513 -7.18 7.07 -1.25
CA PHE A 513 -5.87 6.45 -1.15
C PHE A 513 -5.95 4.94 -0.88
N LEU A 514 -6.82 4.49 0.03
CA LEU A 514 -7.06 3.07 0.30
C LEU A 514 -7.66 2.31 -0.88
N LEU A 515 -8.61 2.93 -1.58
CA LEU A 515 -9.14 2.39 -2.82
C LEU A 515 -8.03 2.25 -3.88
N ARG A 516 -7.14 3.26 -3.98
CA ARG A 516 -5.98 3.25 -4.88
C ARG A 516 -4.97 2.16 -4.52
N LEU A 517 -4.70 1.94 -3.23
CA LEU A 517 -3.82 0.84 -2.79
C LEU A 517 -4.29 -0.52 -3.29
N VAL A 518 -5.59 -0.80 -3.28
CA VAL A 518 -6.12 -2.08 -3.79
C VAL A 518 -6.14 -2.11 -5.33
N SER A 519 -6.53 -1.00 -5.95
CA SER A 519 -6.76 -0.94 -7.39
C SER A 519 -5.50 -0.76 -8.23
N ASN A 520 -4.39 -0.34 -7.63
CA ASN A 520 -3.07 -0.22 -8.25
C ASN A 520 -2.23 -1.50 -8.16
N LEU A 521 -2.60 -2.47 -7.32
CA LEU A 521 -1.87 -3.75 -7.18
C LEU A 521 -1.55 -4.43 -8.52
N PRO A 522 -2.46 -4.51 -9.52
CA PRO A 522 -2.17 -5.18 -10.79
C PRO A 522 -1.07 -4.47 -11.59
N ALA A 523 -1.12 -3.13 -11.64
CA ALA A 523 -0.13 -2.30 -12.30
C ALA A 523 1.25 -2.44 -11.64
N ILE A 524 1.31 -2.39 -10.30
CA ILE A 524 2.58 -2.50 -9.57
C ILE A 524 3.16 -3.90 -9.67
N ALA A 525 2.36 -4.95 -9.51
CA ALA A 525 2.82 -6.32 -9.67
C ALA A 525 3.40 -6.63 -11.06
N SER A 526 3.05 -5.82 -12.06
CA SER A 526 3.53 -5.95 -13.45
C SER A 526 4.53 -4.87 -13.84
N SER A 527 4.95 -3.99 -12.92
CA SER A 527 5.90 -2.92 -13.22
C SER A 527 7.28 -3.48 -13.52
N ASP A 528 7.85 -3.03 -14.64
CA ASP A 528 9.21 -3.36 -15.06
C ASP A 528 10.26 -2.85 -14.05
N TRP A 529 10.00 -1.79 -13.31
CA TRP A 529 10.90 -1.33 -12.25
C TRP A 529 11.09 -2.40 -11.15
N ILE A 530 10.16 -3.31 -10.93
CA ILE A 530 10.38 -4.39 -9.94
C ILE A 530 11.37 -5.43 -10.47
N THR A 531 11.36 -5.70 -11.78
CA THR A 531 12.22 -6.71 -12.41
C THR A 531 13.56 -6.15 -12.90
N GLU A 532 13.61 -4.87 -13.26
CA GLU A 532 14.76 -4.17 -13.85
C GLU A 532 15.73 -3.61 -12.80
N THR A 533 15.27 -3.33 -11.58
CA THR A 533 16.06 -2.75 -10.47
C THR A 533 17.19 -3.64 -9.96
N SER A 534 17.37 -4.85 -10.50
CA SER A 534 18.41 -5.81 -10.09
C SER A 534 18.38 -6.22 -8.62
N VAL A 535 17.40 -5.73 -7.84
CA VAL A 535 17.24 -6.03 -6.42
C VAL A 535 16.88 -7.49 -6.23
N THR A 536 17.41 -8.08 -5.17
CA THR A 536 17.20 -9.50 -4.83
C THR A 536 16.79 -9.62 -3.37
N GLY A 537 16.25 -10.80 -3.02
CA GLY A 537 15.89 -11.09 -1.64
C GLY A 537 14.81 -10.15 -1.09
N PRO A 538 14.86 -9.80 0.21
CA PRO A 538 13.85 -8.95 0.84
C PRO A 538 13.64 -7.58 0.20
N PHE A 539 14.66 -7.02 -0.46
CA PHE A 539 14.59 -5.70 -1.08
C PHE A 539 13.57 -5.62 -2.22
N VAL A 540 13.27 -6.74 -2.90
CA VAL A 540 12.20 -6.81 -3.91
C VAL A 540 10.86 -6.39 -3.30
N VAL A 541 10.57 -6.85 -2.08
CA VAL A 541 9.32 -6.57 -1.37
C VAL A 541 9.30 -5.13 -0.84
N VAL A 542 10.45 -4.61 -0.42
CA VAL A 542 10.61 -3.18 -0.06
C VAL A 542 10.31 -2.28 -1.26
N VAL A 543 10.88 -2.58 -2.43
CA VAL A 543 10.62 -1.82 -3.67
C VAL A 543 9.14 -1.91 -4.04
N PHE A 544 8.56 -3.10 -4.04
CA PHE A 544 7.13 -3.30 -4.34
C PHE A 544 6.24 -2.40 -3.48
N VAL A 545 6.46 -2.37 -2.17
CA VAL A 545 5.59 -1.60 -1.27
C VAL A 545 5.81 -0.09 -1.38
N ILE A 546 7.05 0.37 -1.60
CA ILE A 546 7.32 1.79 -1.86
C ILE A 546 6.63 2.24 -3.16
N LEU A 547 6.72 1.43 -4.23
CA LEU A 547 6.04 1.73 -5.50
C LEU A 547 4.52 1.75 -5.35
N LEU A 548 3.95 0.84 -4.55
CA LEU A 548 2.52 0.83 -4.26
C LEU A 548 2.05 2.10 -3.55
N LEU A 549 2.81 2.57 -2.56
CA LEU A 549 2.53 3.82 -1.86
C LEU A 549 2.68 5.03 -2.80
N LEU A 550 3.77 5.09 -3.56
CA LEU A 550 4.06 6.14 -4.55
C LEU A 550 2.91 6.29 -5.55
N GLU A 551 2.58 5.20 -6.24
CA GLU A 551 1.57 5.17 -7.28
C GLU A 551 0.20 5.61 -6.76
N SER A 552 -0.17 5.12 -5.57
CA SER A 552 -1.46 5.43 -4.95
C SER A 552 -1.55 6.88 -4.49
N PHE A 553 -0.46 7.46 -3.98
CA PHE A 553 -0.41 8.90 -3.66
C PHE A 553 -0.41 9.78 -4.91
N ILE A 554 0.32 9.40 -5.95
CA ILE A 554 0.33 10.11 -7.24
C ILE A 554 -1.08 10.17 -7.81
N ASP A 555 -1.80 9.06 -7.82
CA ASP A 555 -3.19 9.03 -8.30
C ASP A 555 -4.07 9.98 -7.50
N MET A 556 -3.91 10.06 -6.18
CA MET A 556 -4.66 11.01 -5.35
C MET A 556 -4.29 12.46 -5.64
N ILE A 557 -3.01 12.77 -5.86
CA ILE A 557 -2.57 14.12 -6.26
C ILE A 557 -3.23 14.51 -7.60
N LEU A 558 -3.26 13.61 -8.57
CA LEU A 558 -3.91 13.83 -9.86
C LEU A 558 -5.41 14.10 -9.68
N LEU A 559 -6.11 13.25 -8.91
CA LEU A 559 -7.56 13.37 -8.69
C LEU A 559 -7.92 14.72 -8.04
N VAL A 560 -7.24 15.12 -6.97
CA VAL A 560 -7.54 16.39 -6.29
C VAL A 560 -7.13 17.63 -7.12
N ASN A 561 -6.38 17.44 -8.21
CA ASN A 561 -6.00 18.46 -9.17
C ASN A 561 -6.81 18.36 -10.50
N LYS A 562 -8.05 17.88 -10.41
CA LYS A 562 -9.02 17.77 -11.54
C LYS A 562 -8.56 16.86 -12.68
N GLN A 563 -7.61 15.95 -12.44
CA GLN A 563 -7.24 14.95 -13.43
C GLN A 563 -8.05 13.66 -13.20
N SER A 564 -8.23 12.88 -14.26
CA SER A 564 -8.90 11.58 -14.18
C SER A 564 -7.90 10.44 -14.20
N VAL A 565 -8.17 9.41 -13.41
CA VAL A 565 -7.32 8.23 -13.24
C VAL A 565 -8.15 6.96 -13.45
N SER A 566 -7.56 5.93 -14.07
CA SER A 566 -8.23 4.64 -14.25
C SER A 566 -8.51 3.96 -12.90
N LEU A 567 -9.77 3.61 -12.64
CA LEU A 567 -10.22 2.99 -11.39
C LEU A 567 -9.44 1.72 -11.10
N ILE A 568 -9.29 0.79 -12.06
CA ILE A 568 -8.35 -0.32 -11.96
C ILE A 568 -7.18 -0.04 -12.89
N LYS A 569 -5.99 0.09 -12.30
CA LYS A 569 -4.79 0.43 -13.06
C LYS A 569 -4.09 -0.83 -13.53
N MET A 570 -3.75 -0.86 -14.82
CA MET A 570 -3.06 -1.99 -15.45
C MET A 570 -1.61 -1.67 -15.85
N LYS A 571 -1.30 -0.38 -16.06
CA LYS A 571 0.08 0.10 -16.26
C LYS A 571 0.43 1.15 -15.21
N ALA A 572 1.55 0.96 -14.51
CA ALA A 572 2.02 1.88 -13.48
C ALA A 572 2.65 3.13 -14.11
N TYR A 573 2.51 4.28 -13.47
CA TYR A 573 3.31 5.47 -13.77
C TYR A 573 4.77 5.25 -13.41
N MET A 574 5.04 4.59 -12.29
CA MET A 574 6.39 4.19 -11.89
C MET A 574 6.82 2.92 -12.65
N SER A 575 6.96 3.07 -13.96
CA SER A 575 7.47 2.08 -14.92
C SER A 575 8.20 2.78 -16.06
N THR A 576 9.03 2.08 -16.82
CA THR A 576 9.83 2.67 -17.90
C THR A 576 8.96 3.33 -18.97
N GLU A 577 7.84 2.71 -19.37
CA GLU A 577 6.85 3.31 -20.27
C GLU A 577 5.92 4.33 -19.58
N GLY A 578 5.73 4.20 -18.27
CA GLY A 578 4.77 4.96 -17.48
C GLY A 578 5.21 6.38 -17.15
N ILE A 579 6.51 6.63 -16.98
CA ILE A 579 7.04 7.94 -16.54
C ILE A 579 6.60 9.07 -17.47
N SER A 580 6.66 8.85 -18.79
CA SER A 580 6.28 9.91 -19.75
C SER A 580 4.81 10.31 -19.58
N ASN A 581 3.93 9.32 -19.37
CA ASN A 581 2.52 9.54 -19.11
C ASN A 581 2.31 10.28 -17.78
N PHE A 582 3.08 9.92 -16.74
CA PHE A 582 3.06 10.61 -15.47
C PHE A 582 3.44 12.08 -15.63
N ILE A 583 4.57 12.38 -16.28
CA ILE A 583 5.05 13.75 -16.45
C ILE A 583 4.02 14.59 -17.22
N GLU A 584 3.38 14.00 -18.24
CA GLU A 584 2.33 14.66 -19.01
C GLU A 584 1.09 14.95 -18.14
N ASP A 585 0.52 13.94 -17.48
CA ASP A 585 -0.71 14.09 -16.69
C ASP A 585 -0.47 14.96 -15.44
N PHE A 586 0.70 14.84 -14.81
CA PHE A 586 1.11 15.68 -13.69
C PHE A 586 1.37 17.14 -14.10
N SER A 587 1.76 17.40 -15.36
CA SER A 587 1.90 18.78 -15.86
C SER A 587 0.58 19.54 -15.97
N LYS A 588 -0.55 18.82 -15.99
CA LYS A 588 -1.90 19.40 -16.06
C LYS A 588 -2.42 19.80 -14.67
N CYS A 589 -1.73 19.43 -13.59
CA CYS A 589 -2.06 19.82 -12.22
C CYS A 589 -1.78 21.30 -11.97
N ARG A 590 -2.83 22.12 -11.92
CA ARG A 590 -2.73 23.58 -11.72
C ARG A 590 -2.73 24.02 -10.26
N GLY A 591 -3.09 23.14 -9.32
CA GLY A 591 -3.16 23.46 -7.89
C GLY A 591 -1.83 23.30 -7.14
N LEU A 592 -0.80 22.75 -7.79
CA LEU A 592 0.53 22.61 -7.21
C LEU A 592 1.38 23.86 -7.46
N ASN A 593 2.23 24.22 -6.50
CA ASN A 593 3.21 25.27 -6.74
C ASN A 593 4.29 24.79 -7.75
N ASP A 594 4.77 25.71 -8.59
CA ASP A 594 5.70 25.39 -9.70
C ASP A 594 7.00 24.74 -9.23
N GLU A 595 7.52 25.12 -8.07
CA GLU A 595 8.77 24.62 -7.52
C GLU A 595 8.63 23.15 -7.10
N THR A 596 7.60 22.82 -6.32
CA THR A 596 7.27 21.45 -5.90
C THR A 596 6.97 20.57 -7.10
N ALA A 597 6.24 21.07 -8.10
CA ALA A 597 5.97 20.31 -9.31
C ALA A 597 7.26 19.99 -10.09
N LYS A 598 8.20 20.94 -10.20
CA LYS A 598 9.52 20.72 -10.81
C LYS A 598 10.35 19.72 -10.01
N GLN A 599 10.36 19.83 -8.68
CA GLN A 599 11.14 18.96 -7.83
C GLN A 599 10.64 17.51 -7.88
N ILE A 600 9.33 17.28 -7.91
CA ILE A 600 8.75 15.93 -8.06
C ILE A 600 9.13 15.34 -9.43
N LYS A 601 8.93 16.10 -10.52
CA LYS A 601 9.32 15.64 -11.87
C LYS A 601 10.79 15.26 -11.95
N LYS A 602 11.66 16.10 -11.36
CA LYS A 602 13.09 15.84 -11.30
C LYS A 602 13.39 14.58 -10.48
N GLY A 603 12.85 14.45 -9.28
CA GLY A 603 13.06 13.27 -8.43
C GLY A 603 12.59 11.97 -9.09
N THR A 604 11.47 12.01 -9.82
CA THR A 604 10.98 10.86 -10.61
C THR A 604 11.93 10.52 -11.74
N GLN A 605 12.42 11.50 -12.51
CA GLN A 605 13.36 11.26 -13.60
C GLN A 605 14.72 10.74 -13.10
N ASP A 606 15.27 11.38 -12.06
CA ASP A 606 16.54 10.96 -11.44
C ASP A 606 16.46 9.50 -10.94
N THR A 607 15.30 9.09 -10.42
CA THR A 607 15.06 7.70 -9.99
C THR A 607 14.96 6.75 -11.17
N ALA A 608 14.21 7.13 -12.21
CA ALA A 608 14.09 6.35 -13.44
C ALA A 608 15.46 6.12 -14.11
N ASP A 609 16.29 7.16 -14.18
CA ASP A 609 17.62 7.09 -14.78
C ASP A 609 18.55 6.14 -14.00
N LYS A 610 18.44 6.12 -12.66
CA LYS A 610 19.17 5.16 -11.82
C LYS A 610 18.76 3.71 -12.11
N ILE A 611 17.45 3.46 -12.20
CA ILE A 611 16.92 2.11 -12.51
C ILE A 611 17.41 1.66 -13.90
N ALA A 612 17.35 2.55 -14.89
CA ALA A 612 17.83 2.26 -16.23
C ALA A 612 19.35 1.99 -16.28
N ALA A 613 20.14 2.70 -15.45
CA ALA A 613 21.58 2.46 -15.34
C ALA A 613 21.89 1.08 -14.72
N GLU A 614 21.18 0.67 -13.67
CA GLU A 614 21.35 -0.64 -13.06
C GLU A 614 20.96 -1.78 -14.01
N ALA A 615 19.86 -1.64 -14.73
CA ALA A 615 19.43 -2.62 -15.73
C ALA A 615 20.51 -2.84 -16.81
N LYS A 616 21.15 -1.76 -17.29
CA LYS A 616 22.27 -1.83 -18.24
C LYS A 616 23.51 -2.53 -17.66
N ASN A 617 23.84 -2.26 -16.40
CA ASN A 617 24.97 -2.89 -15.72
C ASN A 617 24.78 -4.42 -15.58
N LYS A 618 23.55 -4.87 -15.32
CA LYS A 618 23.21 -6.31 -15.25
C LYS A 618 23.35 -7.01 -16.60
N ILE A 619 22.99 -6.35 -17.69
CA ILE A 619 23.18 -6.88 -19.05
C ILE A 619 24.67 -7.01 -19.36
N ASN A 620 25.47 -5.99 -19.06
CA ASN A 620 26.91 -5.98 -19.31
C ASN A 620 27.69 -7.02 -18.47
N SER A 621 27.25 -7.30 -17.24
CA SER A 621 27.87 -8.32 -16.38
C SER A 621 27.46 -9.75 -16.74
N THR A 622 26.27 -9.94 -17.30
CA THR A 622 25.75 -11.26 -17.71
C THR A 622 26.23 -11.67 -19.11
N PHE A 623 26.45 -10.70 -20.00
CA PHE A 623 26.98 -10.91 -21.34
C PHE A 623 28.23 -10.04 -21.50
N GLY A 624 29.40 -10.56 -21.11
CA GLY A 624 30.68 -9.83 -21.11
C GLY A 624 31.05 -9.24 -22.47
N GLY A 625 30.57 -8.03 -22.75
CA GLY A 625 30.77 -7.32 -24.00
C GLY A 625 31.03 -5.85 -23.75
N THR A 626 32.31 -5.46 -23.80
CA THR A 626 32.72 -4.10 -24.14
C THR A 626 31.99 -3.66 -25.41
N THR A 627 31.08 -2.70 -25.27
CA THR A 627 30.69 -1.85 -26.39
C THR A 627 31.39 -0.52 -26.14
N GLU A 628 32.38 -0.21 -26.98
CA GLU A 628 33.07 1.07 -26.98
C GLU A 628 32.05 2.21 -27.01
N SER A 629 32.23 3.15 -26.08
CA SER A 629 31.63 4.46 -26.11
C SER A 629 31.93 5.12 -27.45
N SER A 630 30.91 5.45 -28.22
CA SER A 630 31.04 6.53 -29.20
C SER A 630 31.10 7.84 -28.43
N GLU A 631 32.32 8.25 -28.05
CA GLU A 631 32.61 9.64 -27.69
C GLU A 631 32.29 10.51 -28.90
N GLU A 632 31.31 11.40 -28.74
CA GLU A 632 31.25 12.64 -29.53
C GLU A 632 32.57 13.38 -29.30
N SER A 633 33.43 13.39 -30.32
CA SER A 633 34.49 14.37 -30.42
C SER A 633 34.13 15.35 -31.52
N ASP A 634 33.82 16.57 -31.08
CA ASP A 634 33.84 17.77 -31.91
C ASP A 634 35.16 17.84 -32.68
N ASN A 635 35.07 18.01 -34.00
CA ASN A 635 35.99 18.89 -34.72
C ASN A 635 35.40 19.33 -36.06
N ASN A 636 35.16 20.63 -36.14
CA ASN A 636 35.12 21.40 -37.37
C ASN A 636 36.39 21.12 -38.20
N ASP A 637 36.26 20.68 -39.46
CA ASP A 637 36.81 21.44 -40.57
C ASP A 637 36.28 20.98 -41.94
N SER A 638 36.51 21.84 -42.90
CA SER A 638 35.81 22.09 -44.15
C SER A 638 36.31 21.31 -45.39
N LYS A 639 35.39 21.14 -46.37
CA LYS A 639 35.58 20.88 -47.83
C LYS A 639 36.36 19.59 -48.20
N THR A 640 35.93 18.75 -49.15
CA THR A 640 35.86 19.01 -50.60
C THR A 640 35.37 17.72 -51.32
N GLU A 641 34.48 17.88 -52.29
CA GLU A 641 34.26 17.14 -53.57
C GLU A 641 34.25 15.60 -53.70
N ASN A 642 33.13 15.13 -54.29
CA ASN A 642 32.95 14.19 -55.42
C ASN A 642 33.74 12.87 -55.50
N ALA A 643 33.01 11.74 -55.59
CA ALA A 643 33.02 10.86 -56.77
C ALA A 643 32.00 9.70 -56.67
N GLU A 644 31.04 9.73 -57.61
CA GLU A 644 30.43 8.65 -58.39
C GLU A 644 30.54 7.15 -57.99
N SER A 645 29.33 6.55 -57.85
CA SER A 645 28.83 5.34 -58.56
C SER A 645 29.52 3.97 -58.42
N LYS A 646 28.75 2.94 -58.05
CA LYS A 646 28.23 1.92 -58.99
C LYS A 646 27.39 0.85 -58.30
N ALA A 647 26.29 0.52 -58.96
CA ALA A 647 25.44 -0.64 -58.72
C ALA A 647 26.11 -1.95 -59.13
N THR A 648 25.78 -3.05 -58.45
CA THR A 648 25.60 -4.35 -59.13
C THR A 648 24.58 -5.21 -58.39
N LYS A 649 23.81 -5.94 -59.21
CA LYS A 649 22.62 -6.73 -58.94
C LYS A 649 23.01 -8.17 -59.27
N ASP A 650 22.71 -9.14 -58.41
CA ASP A 650 22.55 -10.55 -58.81
C ASP A 650 21.78 -11.30 -57.72
N THR A 651 20.49 -11.64 -57.87
CA THR A 651 19.88 -12.81 -58.55
C THR A 651 20.47 -14.19 -58.23
N THR A 652 19.78 -14.96 -57.38
CA THR A 652 19.52 -16.40 -57.61
C THR A 652 18.40 -16.94 -56.70
N LYS A 653 17.28 -17.33 -57.34
CA LYS A 653 16.35 -18.44 -56.99
C LYS A 653 16.68 -19.59 -58.01
N PRO A 654 16.04 -20.77 -58.08
CA PRO A 654 14.99 -21.43 -57.28
C PRO A 654 15.34 -22.93 -56.98
N ASP A 655 14.49 -23.75 -56.36
CA ASP A 655 13.53 -24.66 -57.05
C ASP A 655 12.88 -25.59 -55.99
N ASN A 656 11.53 -25.68 -55.95
CA ASN A 656 10.66 -26.77 -56.47
C ASN A 656 10.71 -28.06 -55.62
N ASP A 657 9.66 -28.85 -55.38
CA ASP A 657 8.28 -28.97 -55.86
C ASP A 657 7.56 -29.91 -54.87
N ASN A 658 6.25 -29.80 -54.70
CA ASN A 658 5.28 -30.75 -55.27
C ASN A 658 3.95 -30.83 -54.48
N SER A 659 2.91 -30.79 -55.30
CA SER A 659 1.47 -30.98 -55.11
C SER A 659 1.04 -32.29 -54.42
N ASN A 660 -0.12 -32.34 -53.75
CA ASN A 660 -1.44 -32.66 -54.38
C ASN A 660 -2.61 -32.80 -53.38
N SER A 661 -3.77 -32.29 -53.83
CA SER A 661 -5.21 -32.63 -53.62
C SER A 661 -5.69 -33.43 -52.38
N GLU A 662 -6.86 -33.16 -51.78
CA GLU A 662 -8.20 -33.46 -52.33
C GLU A 662 -9.38 -32.72 -51.65
N ASN A 663 -10.49 -32.71 -52.39
CA ASN A 663 -11.79 -32.04 -52.19
C ASN A 663 -12.73 -32.66 -51.13
N ASN A 664 -13.62 -31.83 -50.56
CA ASN A 664 -15.10 -31.95 -50.59
C ASN A 664 -15.72 -30.92 -49.61
N ALA A 665 -16.35 -29.82 -50.07
CA ALA A 665 -17.72 -29.71 -50.58
C ALA A 665 -18.85 -30.02 -49.56
N SER A 666 -19.51 -28.99 -49.03
CA SER A 666 -20.99 -28.95 -48.96
C SER A 666 -21.53 -27.52 -48.84
N LYS A 667 -22.44 -27.19 -49.76
CA LYS A 667 -23.26 -25.98 -49.92
C LYS A 667 -24.46 -25.96 -48.97
N ALA A 668 -24.97 -24.76 -48.65
CA ALA A 668 -26.37 -24.33 -48.84
C ALA A 668 -26.55 -22.89 -48.28
N THR A 669 -26.51 -21.86 -49.14
CA THR A 669 -27.65 -21.08 -49.68
C THR A 669 -28.33 -20.14 -48.67
N LYS A 670 -28.13 -18.82 -48.77
CA LYS A 670 -28.79 -17.84 -49.67
C LYS A 670 -30.06 -17.26 -49.02
N ASP A 671 -30.02 -15.99 -48.62
CA ASP A 671 -31.01 -15.06 -49.17
C ASP A 671 -30.44 -13.64 -49.25
N SER A 672 -31.06 -12.88 -50.13
CA SER A 672 -30.48 -11.86 -50.97
C SER A 672 -31.37 -10.63 -50.94
N THR A 673 -30.82 -9.44 -50.69
CA THR A 673 -31.35 -8.21 -51.30
C THR A 673 -30.34 -7.06 -51.26
N LYS A 674 -29.82 -6.70 -52.44
CA LYS A 674 -29.40 -5.35 -52.85
C LYS A 674 -29.83 -5.23 -54.32
N PRO A 675 -30.17 -4.05 -54.87
CA PRO A 675 -29.17 -3.02 -55.22
C PRO A 675 -29.68 -1.59 -54.90
N GLN A 676 -28.85 -0.55 -54.79
CA GLN A 676 -28.24 0.12 -55.93
C GLN A 676 -27.04 0.99 -55.54
N ASN A 677 -26.24 1.24 -56.56
CA ASN A 677 -24.88 1.74 -56.60
C ASN A 677 -24.91 3.14 -57.24
N ASP A 678 -24.02 4.04 -56.81
CA ASP A 678 -23.36 5.02 -57.67
C ASP A 678 -22.10 5.56 -56.98
N ASN A 679 -21.14 5.99 -57.80
CA ASN A 679 -19.76 5.52 -57.82
C ASN A 679 -18.73 6.64 -57.56
N SER A 680 -17.47 6.22 -57.35
CA SER A 680 -16.18 6.96 -57.36
C SER A 680 -15.81 7.73 -56.07
N ASN A 681 -14.58 7.66 -55.53
CA ASN A 681 -13.29 7.39 -56.14
C ASN A 681 -12.28 6.80 -55.12
N SER A 682 -11.37 5.95 -55.61
CA SER A 682 -10.41 5.13 -54.85
C SER A 682 -9.07 5.84 -54.62
N GLY A 683 -8.43 5.57 -53.47
CA GLY A 683 -7.03 5.86 -53.17
C GLY A 683 -6.51 4.88 -52.10
N ASN A 684 -5.88 3.79 -52.58
CA ASN A 684 -5.23 2.68 -51.87
C ASN A 684 -4.77 2.88 -50.41
N THR A 685 -5.31 2.03 -49.52
CA THR A 685 -4.62 1.52 -48.33
C THR A 685 -4.84 0.02 -48.22
N VAL A 686 -3.76 -0.70 -47.90
CA VAL A 686 -3.74 -2.15 -47.64
C VAL A 686 -4.78 -2.48 -46.55
N PRO A 687 -5.65 -3.51 -46.69
CA PRO A 687 -6.59 -3.86 -45.64
C PRO A 687 -5.81 -4.49 -44.48
N GLN A 688 -5.67 -3.76 -43.37
CA GLN A 688 -5.50 -4.43 -42.07
C GLN A 688 -6.77 -5.21 -41.79
N GLU A 689 -6.65 -6.48 -41.42
CA GLU A 689 -7.76 -7.22 -40.82
C GLU A 689 -8.30 -6.40 -39.64
N PRO A 690 -9.61 -6.16 -39.53
CA PRO A 690 -10.15 -5.39 -38.44
C PRO A 690 -9.90 -6.18 -37.15
N LYS A 691 -9.08 -5.63 -36.25
CA LYS A 691 -9.07 -6.07 -34.86
C LYS A 691 -10.53 -6.00 -34.38
N GLU A 692 -11.10 -7.12 -33.96
CA GLU A 692 -12.37 -7.13 -33.23
C GLU A 692 -12.17 -6.34 -31.94
N THR A 693 -12.48 -5.03 -31.96
CA THR A 693 -12.61 -4.21 -30.76
C THR A 693 -13.77 -4.77 -29.94
N THR A 694 -13.48 -5.13 -28.69
CA THR A 694 -14.53 -5.51 -27.75
C THR A 694 -15.47 -4.33 -27.51
N ALA A 695 -16.74 -4.57 -27.20
CA ALA A 695 -17.72 -3.50 -26.92
C ALA A 695 -17.20 -2.52 -25.84
N THR A 696 -16.39 -3.01 -24.90
CA THR A 696 -15.72 -2.26 -23.84
C THR A 696 -14.64 -1.29 -24.35
N GLU A 697 -13.87 -1.68 -25.37
CA GLU A 697 -12.87 -0.81 -26.03
C GLU A 697 -13.55 0.21 -26.96
N ALA A 698 -14.65 -0.17 -27.61
CA ALA A 698 -15.43 0.71 -28.47
C ALA A 698 -16.18 1.82 -27.70
N MET A 699 -16.47 1.61 -26.41
CA MET A 699 -17.09 2.59 -25.50
C MET A 699 -16.07 3.43 -24.71
N GLY A 700 -14.76 3.25 -24.91
CA GLY A 700 -13.71 3.98 -24.17
C GLY A 700 -13.56 3.58 -22.70
N LEU A 701 -14.13 2.45 -22.28
CA LEU A 701 -14.20 1.99 -20.88
C LEU A 701 -12.96 1.21 -20.45
N LYS A 702 -12.10 0.86 -21.40
CA LYS A 702 -10.82 0.21 -21.20
C LYS A 702 -9.83 0.78 -22.21
N ASP A 703 -8.70 1.26 -21.70
CA ASP A 703 -7.56 1.65 -22.51
C ASP A 703 -6.32 0.86 -22.09
N GLU A 704 -5.18 1.17 -22.70
CA GLU A 704 -3.90 0.54 -22.34
C GLU A 704 -3.45 0.87 -20.90
N LYS A 705 -4.02 1.91 -20.27
CA LYS A 705 -3.66 2.38 -18.92
C LYS A 705 -4.49 1.68 -17.84
N GLY A 706 -5.75 1.32 -18.13
CA GLY A 706 -6.60 0.59 -17.20
C GLY A 706 -8.09 0.52 -17.55
N LEU A 707 -8.91 0.16 -16.56
CA LEU A 707 -10.36 0.11 -16.65
C LEU A 707 -10.97 1.36 -16.01
N MET A 708 -11.97 1.96 -16.67
CA MET A 708 -12.79 3.09 -16.20
C MET A 708 -11.97 4.29 -15.75
N LYS A 709 -11.68 5.22 -16.67
CA LYS A 709 -11.02 6.47 -16.34
C LYS A 709 -12.00 7.41 -15.65
N LEU A 710 -11.83 7.63 -14.36
CA LEU A 710 -12.76 8.38 -13.51
C LEU A 710 -12.11 9.64 -12.92
N ASP A 711 -12.88 10.71 -12.78
CA ASP A 711 -12.49 11.92 -12.06
C ASP A 711 -12.68 11.82 -10.53
N TYR A 712 -12.43 12.91 -9.80
CA TYR A 712 -12.56 12.94 -8.34
C TYR A 712 -13.99 12.70 -7.84
N GLY A 713 -15.00 13.28 -8.48
CA GLY A 713 -16.41 13.11 -8.09
C GLY A 713 -16.88 11.69 -8.36
N GLU A 714 -16.48 11.11 -9.48
CA GLU A 714 -16.75 9.72 -9.82
C GLU A 714 -16.03 8.73 -8.88
N HIS A 715 -14.82 9.04 -8.41
CA HIS A 715 -14.18 8.24 -7.35
C HIS A 715 -14.96 8.34 -6.03
N CYS A 716 -15.48 9.51 -5.67
CA CYS A 716 -16.35 9.69 -4.51
C CYS A 716 -17.64 8.87 -4.64
N LEU A 717 -18.20 8.75 -5.86
CA LEU A 717 -19.35 7.88 -6.15
C LEU A 717 -19.05 6.44 -5.76
N ILE A 718 -17.92 5.91 -6.25
CA ILE A 718 -17.47 4.54 -5.96
C ILE A 718 -17.30 4.35 -4.45
N LEU A 719 -16.67 5.31 -3.76
CA LEU A 719 -16.48 5.25 -2.30
C LEU A 719 -17.81 5.26 -1.53
N MET A 720 -18.79 6.07 -1.95
CA MET A 720 -20.11 6.10 -1.33
C MET A 720 -20.86 4.79 -1.54
N LEU A 721 -20.83 4.23 -2.75
CA LEU A 721 -21.42 2.92 -3.07
C LEU A 721 -20.80 1.78 -2.25
N LEU A 722 -19.50 1.88 -1.97
CA LEU A 722 -18.74 0.91 -1.19
C LEU A 722 -18.90 1.07 0.33
N GLY A 723 -19.18 2.29 0.82
CA GLY A 723 -18.92 2.63 2.20
C GLY A 723 -19.99 3.41 2.95
N THR A 724 -20.88 4.11 2.26
CA THR A 724 -21.88 4.97 2.90
C THR A 724 -23.21 4.25 3.01
N ASN A 725 -23.74 4.11 4.23
CA ASN A 725 -25.08 3.58 4.42
C ASN A 725 -26.11 4.59 3.89
N GLN A 726 -27.14 4.09 3.21
CA GLN A 726 -28.18 4.92 2.61
C GLN A 726 -28.89 5.85 3.62
N ASP A 727 -29.18 5.37 4.83
CA ASP A 727 -29.84 6.17 5.85
C ASP A 727 -28.91 7.28 6.35
N GLN A 728 -27.62 6.99 6.53
CA GLN A 728 -26.62 8.00 6.88
C GLN A 728 -26.45 9.04 5.77
N TYR A 729 -26.42 8.60 4.51
CA TYR A 729 -26.38 9.50 3.35
C TYR A 729 -27.60 10.43 3.34
N LEU A 730 -28.81 9.89 3.51
CA LEU A 730 -30.03 10.68 3.54
C LEU A 730 -30.06 11.66 4.71
N MET A 731 -29.61 11.25 5.91
CA MET A 731 -29.49 12.13 7.07
C MET A 731 -28.53 13.31 6.80
N ARG A 732 -27.41 13.05 6.14
CA ARG A 732 -26.42 14.07 5.75
C ARG A 732 -26.96 14.98 4.65
N LEU A 733 -27.67 14.43 3.67
CA LEU A 733 -28.33 15.22 2.63
C LEU A 733 -29.41 16.13 3.22
N GLN A 734 -30.19 15.63 4.18
CA GLN A 734 -31.15 16.43 4.94
C GLN A 734 -30.48 17.61 5.66
N ASN A 735 -29.31 17.38 6.27
CA ASN A 735 -28.53 18.46 6.86
C ASN A 735 -28.14 19.51 5.82
N LEU A 736 -27.53 19.11 4.69
CA LEU A 736 -27.13 20.05 3.64
C LEU A 736 -28.31 20.91 3.14
N VAL A 737 -29.44 20.27 2.82
CA VAL A 737 -30.66 20.96 2.38
C VAL A 737 -31.15 21.94 3.46
N GLN A 738 -31.14 21.54 4.73
CA GLN A 738 -31.54 22.41 5.84
C GLN A 738 -30.63 23.63 5.95
N LEU A 739 -29.32 23.43 5.93
CA LEU A 739 -28.32 24.49 6.09
C LEU A 739 -28.43 25.51 4.96
N GLU A 740 -28.36 25.05 3.71
CA GLU A 740 -28.40 25.92 2.52
C GLU A 740 -29.73 26.65 2.38
N ALA A 741 -30.85 25.97 2.59
CA ALA A 741 -32.17 26.60 2.49
C ALA A 741 -32.39 27.62 3.61
N LYS A 742 -31.93 27.34 4.85
CA LYS A 742 -32.03 28.30 5.95
C LYS A 742 -31.27 29.58 5.65
N GLU A 743 -30.06 29.48 5.11
CA GLU A 743 -29.28 30.67 4.77
C GLU A 743 -29.85 31.40 3.54
N LYS A 744 -30.24 30.68 2.48
CA LYS A 744 -30.84 31.25 1.26
C LYS A 744 -32.14 32.00 1.51
N TYR A 745 -32.96 31.52 2.46
CA TYR A 745 -34.27 32.11 2.75
C TYR A 745 -34.30 32.97 4.03
N LYS A 746 -33.18 33.20 4.70
CA LYS A 746 -33.11 33.89 6.01
C LYS A 746 -33.81 35.25 6.07
N GLU A 747 -33.83 35.99 4.96
CA GLU A 747 -34.49 37.31 4.87
C GLU A 747 -36.00 37.21 4.55
N LYS A 748 -36.47 36.05 4.09
CA LYS A 748 -37.84 35.83 3.59
C LYS A 748 -38.69 34.98 4.54
N THR A 749 -38.10 33.99 5.20
CA THR A 749 -38.80 33.10 6.11
C THR A 749 -37.83 32.35 7.02
N ASP A 750 -38.29 31.99 8.21
CA ASP A 750 -37.61 31.02 9.08
C ASP A 750 -37.82 29.61 8.51
N TYR A 751 -36.85 29.12 7.73
CA TYR A 751 -36.93 27.83 7.05
C TYR A 751 -36.56 26.67 7.99
N HIS A 752 -37.38 25.62 7.95
CA HIS A 752 -37.09 24.36 8.62
C HIS A 752 -37.60 23.19 7.77
N LEU A 753 -36.81 22.14 7.61
CA LEU A 753 -37.10 21.01 6.71
C LEU A 753 -38.41 20.28 7.10
N SER A 754 -38.73 20.22 8.39
CA SER A 754 -40.03 19.70 8.88
C SER A 754 -41.26 20.48 8.40
N LYS A 755 -41.07 21.69 7.87
CA LYS A 755 -42.11 22.55 7.30
C LYS A 755 -42.06 22.59 5.77
N ALA A 756 -41.20 21.77 5.15
CA ALA A 756 -41.15 21.55 3.71
C ALA A 756 -41.86 20.23 3.39
N TYR A 757 -42.75 20.26 2.39
CA TYR A 757 -43.69 19.17 2.07
C TYR A 757 -43.75 18.96 0.57
N THR A 758 -43.94 17.70 0.14
CA THR A 758 -44.05 17.34 -1.28
C THR A 758 -45.44 17.59 -1.87
N GLY A 759 -46.43 17.84 -1.00
CA GLY A 759 -47.75 18.30 -1.40
C GLY A 759 -48.46 19.10 -0.33
N ILE A 760 -49.47 19.85 -0.73
CA ILE A 760 -50.35 20.59 0.18
C ILE A 760 -51.78 20.10 -0.05
N THR A 761 -52.44 19.67 1.03
CA THR A 761 -53.87 19.38 1.01
C THR A 761 -54.60 20.57 1.59
N ALA A 762 -55.40 21.22 0.76
CA ALA A 762 -56.31 22.26 1.21
C ALA A 762 -57.72 21.66 1.31
N THR A 763 -58.29 21.69 2.51
CA THR A 763 -59.69 21.38 2.75
C THR A 763 -60.42 22.67 3.06
N THR A 764 -61.44 22.97 2.27
CA THR A 764 -62.26 24.16 2.45
C THR A 764 -63.72 23.77 2.56
N GLU A 765 -64.35 24.16 3.66
CA GLU A 765 -65.79 24.04 3.84
C GLU A 765 -66.44 25.37 3.44
N TYR A 766 -67.29 25.32 2.43
CA TYR A 766 -68.05 26.46 1.96
C TYR A 766 -69.50 26.34 2.41
N GLN A 767 -70.06 27.44 2.91
CA GLN A 767 -71.49 27.58 3.13
C GLN A 767 -72.09 28.47 2.03
N LEU A 768 -72.98 27.89 1.23
CA LEU A 768 -73.75 28.63 0.24
C LEU A 768 -74.88 29.40 0.95
N ASN A 769 -74.89 30.72 0.79
CA ASN A 769 -75.95 31.56 1.33
C ASN A 769 -77.15 31.55 0.38
N GLU A 770 -78.37 31.39 0.90
CA GLU A 770 -79.59 31.44 0.08
C GLU A 770 -79.72 32.81 -0.61
N PHE A 771 -79.85 32.82 -1.94
CA PHE A 771 -80.04 34.06 -2.71
C PHE A 771 -81.39 34.74 -2.43
N VAL A 772 -82.39 33.98 -1.94
CA VAL A 772 -83.69 34.47 -1.47
C VAL A 772 -84.13 33.61 -0.28
N PRO A 773 -84.38 34.17 0.92
CA PRO A 773 -84.73 33.40 2.11
C PRO A 773 -86.19 32.96 2.04
N ILE A 774 -86.46 31.77 1.49
CA ILE A 774 -87.82 31.25 1.34
C ILE A 774 -88.19 30.30 2.50
N THR A 775 -87.21 29.87 3.31
CA THR A 775 -87.47 29.06 4.50
C THR A 775 -86.81 29.67 5.73
N LYS A 776 -87.47 29.65 6.89
CA LYS A 776 -86.87 30.03 8.19
C LYS A 776 -85.86 28.98 8.69
N SER A 777 -85.10 28.35 7.81
CA SER A 777 -83.99 27.49 8.16
C SER A 777 -82.71 28.31 8.06
N THR A 778 -82.10 28.65 9.20
CA THR A 778 -80.87 29.45 9.28
C THR A 778 -79.60 28.67 8.94
N GLY A 779 -79.68 27.60 8.14
CA GLY A 779 -78.52 26.77 7.79
C GLY A 779 -78.47 26.46 6.31
N GLY A 780 -77.73 27.26 5.54
CA GLY A 780 -77.40 26.95 4.14
C GLY A 780 -76.66 25.61 3.98
N PHE A 781 -76.53 25.14 2.74
CA PHE A 781 -75.85 23.88 2.43
C PHE A 781 -74.34 24.00 2.65
N LYS A 782 -73.79 23.09 3.46
CA LYS A 782 -72.35 22.90 3.65
C LYS A 782 -71.83 21.94 2.59
N LEU A 783 -70.79 22.36 1.88
CA LEU A 783 -70.07 21.54 0.91
C LEU A 783 -68.60 21.48 1.30
N ASP A 784 -68.11 20.25 1.50
CA ASP A 784 -66.70 19.97 1.75
C ASP A 784 -65.99 19.76 0.41
N CYS A 785 -64.94 20.56 0.16
CA CYS A 785 -64.06 20.35 -0.98
C CYS A 785 -62.63 20.16 -0.48
N THR A 786 -62.06 18.99 -0.77
CA THR A 786 -60.65 18.68 -0.51
C THR A 786 -59.92 18.64 -1.84
N LYS A 787 -58.86 19.45 -1.96
CA LYS A 787 -57.97 19.42 -3.11
C LYS A 787 -56.54 19.20 -2.63
N THR A 788 -55.94 18.11 -3.08
CA THR A 788 -54.52 17.85 -2.90
C THR A 788 -53.79 18.38 -4.13
N LEU A 789 -52.86 19.29 -3.91
CA LEU A 789 -51.89 19.72 -4.90
C LEU A 789 -50.57 19.03 -4.54
N GLY A 790 -50.25 17.96 -5.28
CA GLY A 790 -48.87 17.45 -5.34
C GLY A 790 -48.09 18.32 -6.32
N TYR A 791 -46.81 18.54 -6.04
CA TYR A 791 -45.89 19.09 -7.02
C TYR A 791 -45.35 18.01 -7.93
#